data_AF-A0A1W9TKG4-F1
#
_entry.id   AF-A0A1W9TKG4-F1
#
_cell.length_a   1.000
_cell.length_b   1.000
_cell.length_c   1.000
_cell.angle_alpha   90.00
_cell.angle_beta   90.00
_cell.angle_gamma   90.00
#
_symmetry.space_group_name_H-M   'P 1'
#
loop_
_entity.id
_entity.type
_entity.pdbx_description
1 polymer ?
#
loop_
_entity_poly.entity_id
_entity_poly.type
_entity_poly.pdbx_seq_one_letter_code
_entity_poly.pdbx_strand_id
1 'polypeptide(L)'
;EEREKTLEVAKKAIIIIQENEGKYEKYILLKEKIIKLEEEIKILRAKKEKITEIKEEQNQKEQAIILLKTEIKNLEENKELKKEDIEEKLKEIEIKKEELEKEMRLKENLDKELNQISKKVDKLGDKIQLRDEIELKLRDNKKEIDEFNKKIFDEIKEKARILKLEKELEEIIDKKEIKKEIENEIVKYKALLDQNEEAKKELSGGNCPILSEKCKNISESGKNTEVYFEEKTRNLEEDKSKEEEKIKKYVKLEEKEIMIREKISNIKIQIKNYNEEKEKIRSKENEMELIKKDLKINKLEILRILEKEEEEIAFKLELEKLKEEKTTKKTEIKGLNIKKIQNELEIMEKKQKENIEQKEEFINKLNDSNQKLKEEKLKRKKLEEKINKLIEETKEYKEKNSEYEKVKNKKDELEEPYQQYIENLRESKKVEELKEKIKEQKSEFKKIGEEILKLKDENKKLEGKYNEEEEIKIKKELVKLEEKRNEMLEELGILSQKVDTKKRELERYKLKEEEIKLFKKAIKRLEEKLKITELFRSKINYMGKEVADYMLKEIEIKSTENFREITGRGEEVIWLNTKKESYAVYLREGDNKIKFEMLSGGEQVAVALSIRAALSSTLSKANFSIFDEPTNNLDEERRKSLADSLNTVLKGIEQSIIVTHDDTFREMAENIVELG
;
A
#
# COMPACT_ATOMS: atom_id res chain seq x y z
N GLU A 1 13.17 -115.09 127.00
CA GLU A 1 11.94 -114.27 126.91
C GLU A 1 12.30 -112.86 126.42
N GLU A 2 12.91 -112.64 125.27
CA GLU A 2 12.45 -112.97 123.90
C GLU A 2 11.04 -112.47 123.52
N ARG A 3 10.44 -111.61 124.36
CA ARG A 3 9.29 -110.75 123.99
C ARG A 3 9.40 -109.29 124.40
N GLU A 4 10.49 -108.85 125.04
CA GLU A 4 10.70 -107.43 125.39
C GLU A 4 11.88 -106.75 124.68
N LYS A 5 12.66 -107.44 123.84
CA LYS A 5 13.67 -106.81 122.96
C LYS A 5 13.20 -106.53 121.53
N THR A 6 12.00 -106.99 121.17
CA THR A 6 11.40 -106.85 119.82
C THR A 6 10.47 -105.65 119.68
N LEU A 7 10.27 -104.85 120.75
CA LEU A 7 9.41 -103.67 120.74
C LEU A 7 10.18 -102.34 120.59
N GLU A 8 11.49 -102.36 120.82
CA GLU A 8 12.34 -101.15 120.76
C GLU A 8 12.95 -100.91 119.37
N VAL A 9 13.15 -101.99 118.59
CA VAL A 9 13.67 -101.92 117.22
C VAL A 9 12.60 -101.48 116.22
N ALA A 10 11.32 -101.79 116.46
CA ALA A 10 10.19 -101.37 115.60
C ALA A 10 9.83 -99.87 115.74
N LYS A 11 10.10 -99.24 116.89
CA LYS A 11 9.81 -97.81 117.09
C LYS A 11 10.85 -96.88 116.47
N LYS A 12 12.11 -97.32 116.35
CA LYS A 12 13.18 -96.52 115.70
C LYS A 12 13.11 -96.54 114.17
N ALA A 13 12.50 -97.56 113.55
CA ALA A 13 12.32 -97.63 112.10
C ALA A 13 11.12 -96.81 111.57
N ILE A 14 10.06 -96.62 112.36
CA ILE A 14 8.89 -95.80 111.99
C ILE A 14 9.20 -94.30 111.98
N ILE A 15 10.10 -93.84 112.86
CA ILE A 15 10.48 -92.43 112.97
C ILE A 15 11.28 -91.97 111.73
N ILE A 16 12.19 -92.81 111.23
CA ILE A 16 13.05 -92.47 110.08
C ILE A 16 12.26 -92.46 108.75
N ILE A 17 11.20 -93.28 108.63
CA ILE A 17 10.31 -93.30 107.46
C ILE A 17 9.34 -92.10 107.48
N GLN A 18 8.74 -91.76 108.63
CA GLN A 18 7.88 -90.58 108.78
C GLN A 18 8.63 -89.24 108.61
N GLU A 19 9.92 -89.18 108.96
CA GLU A 19 10.72 -87.94 108.85
C GLU A 19 11.16 -87.59 107.42
N ASN A 20 11.19 -88.56 106.50
CA ASN A 20 11.73 -88.39 105.14
C ASN A 20 10.77 -88.74 103.97
N GLU A 21 9.59 -89.31 104.23
CA GLU A 21 8.56 -89.59 103.22
C GLU A 21 8.06 -88.34 102.48
N GLY A 22 7.75 -87.28 103.22
CA GLY A 22 7.36 -86.00 102.64
C GLY A 22 8.48 -85.28 101.86
N LYS A 23 9.74 -85.74 101.96
CA LYS A 23 10.89 -85.18 101.23
C LYS A 23 11.14 -85.89 99.90
N TYR A 24 10.85 -87.19 99.80
CA TYR A 24 10.98 -87.95 98.55
C TYR A 24 9.95 -87.57 97.48
N GLU A 25 8.67 -87.50 97.85
CA GLU A 25 7.61 -87.12 96.89
C GLU A 25 7.90 -85.73 96.33
N LYS A 26 8.38 -84.84 97.19
CA LYS A 26 8.81 -83.50 96.79
C LYS A 26 9.98 -83.54 95.81
N TYR A 27 11.01 -84.36 96.02
CA TYR A 27 12.17 -84.41 95.10
C TYR A 27 11.79 -84.91 93.69
N ILE A 28 11.00 -85.97 93.55
CA ILE A 28 10.55 -86.48 92.23
C ILE A 28 9.62 -85.48 91.54
N LEU A 29 8.65 -84.92 92.27
CA LEU A 29 7.77 -83.87 91.74
C LEU A 29 8.55 -82.63 91.30
N LEU A 30 9.58 -82.23 92.04
CA LEU A 30 10.44 -81.10 91.68
C LEU A 30 11.29 -81.41 90.44
N LYS A 31 11.82 -82.64 90.29
CA LYS A 31 12.61 -83.05 89.11
C LYS A 31 11.77 -83.10 87.84
N GLU A 32 10.57 -83.66 87.87
CA GLU A 32 9.64 -83.63 86.74
C GLU A 32 9.19 -82.20 86.40
N LYS A 33 9.00 -81.37 87.43
CA LYS A 33 8.66 -79.95 87.25
C LYS A 33 9.80 -79.14 86.65
N ILE A 34 11.06 -79.44 86.99
CA ILE A 34 12.26 -78.83 86.40
C ILE A 34 12.35 -79.13 84.91
N ILE A 35 12.20 -80.38 84.49
CA ILE A 35 12.27 -80.76 83.07
C ILE A 35 11.18 -80.05 82.26
N LYS A 36 9.94 -80.01 82.78
CA LYS A 36 8.84 -79.26 82.15
C LYS A 36 9.14 -77.76 82.07
N LEU A 37 9.66 -77.16 83.13
CA LEU A 37 10.03 -75.74 83.15
C LEU A 37 11.20 -75.43 82.21
N GLU A 38 12.19 -76.31 82.05
CA GLU A 38 13.31 -76.13 81.11
C GLU A 38 12.85 -76.14 79.65
N GLU A 39 11.97 -77.07 79.28
CA GLU A 39 11.38 -77.10 77.94
C GLU A 39 10.56 -75.83 77.65
N GLU A 40 9.75 -75.39 78.61
CA GLU A 40 8.96 -74.17 78.48
C GLU A 40 9.83 -72.91 78.39
N ILE A 41 10.87 -72.79 79.23
CA ILE A 41 11.82 -71.66 79.21
C ILE A 41 12.60 -71.63 77.89
N LYS A 42 13.01 -72.79 77.35
CA LYS A 42 13.72 -72.89 76.07
C LYS A 42 12.86 -72.39 74.91
N ILE A 43 11.58 -72.78 74.87
CA ILE A 43 10.62 -72.30 73.86
C ILE A 43 10.43 -70.79 73.97
N LEU A 44 10.26 -70.27 75.19
CA LEU A 44 10.06 -68.84 75.43
C LEU A 44 11.32 -68.00 75.13
N ARG A 45 12.52 -68.54 75.36
CA ARG A 45 13.80 -67.89 75.00
C ARG A 45 13.96 -67.74 73.49
N ALA A 46 13.68 -68.80 72.73
CA ALA A 46 13.70 -68.77 71.26
C ALA A 46 12.67 -67.77 70.68
N LYS A 47 11.50 -67.61 71.32
CA LYS A 47 10.52 -66.57 70.95
C LYS A 47 11.03 -65.16 71.24
N LYS A 48 11.78 -64.95 72.33
CA LYS A 48 12.40 -63.66 72.67
C LYS A 48 13.48 -63.23 71.67
N GLU A 49 14.31 -64.16 71.20
CA GLU A 49 15.30 -63.90 70.14
C GLU A 49 14.64 -63.50 68.82
N LYS A 50 13.52 -64.15 68.46
CA LYS A 50 12.70 -63.71 67.31
C LYS A 50 12.11 -62.31 67.48
N ILE A 51 11.76 -61.89 68.70
CA ILE A 51 11.29 -60.51 68.94
C ILE A 51 12.40 -59.49 68.65
N THR A 52 13.65 -59.78 69.00
CA THR A 52 14.77 -58.88 68.72
C THR A 52 15.05 -58.77 67.21
N GLU A 53 15.03 -59.89 66.48
CA GLU A 53 15.19 -59.89 65.02
C GLU A 53 14.08 -59.09 64.31
N ILE A 54 12.81 -59.32 64.68
CA ILE A 54 11.67 -58.61 64.06
C ILE A 54 11.68 -57.11 64.41
N LYS A 55 12.22 -56.72 65.59
CA LYS A 55 12.40 -55.30 65.95
C LYS A 55 13.47 -54.61 65.11
N GLU A 56 14.55 -55.30 64.77
CA GLU A 56 15.57 -54.76 63.86
C GLU A 56 14.98 -54.54 62.47
N GLU A 57 14.22 -55.51 61.93
CA GLU A 57 13.48 -55.34 60.68
C GLU A 57 12.48 -54.17 60.76
N GLN A 58 11.74 -54.03 61.87
CA GLN A 58 10.80 -52.92 62.07
C GLN A 58 11.53 -51.56 62.04
N ASN A 59 12.70 -51.46 62.65
CA ASN A 59 13.49 -50.22 62.67
C ASN A 59 14.02 -49.85 61.28
N GLN A 60 14.46 -50.84 60.48
CA GLN A 60 14.82 -50.60 59.08
C GLN A 60 13.64 -50.05 58.27
N LYS A 61 12.42 -50.56 58.52
CA LYS A 61 11.18 -50.06 57.89
C LYS A 61 10.84 -48.65 58.36
N GLU A 62 11.05 -48.32 59.62
CA GLU A 62 10.88 -46.98 60.20
C GLU A 62 11.79 -45.95 59.50
N GLN A 63 13.08 -46.30 59.31
CA GLN A 63 14.04 -45.44 58.60
C GLN A 63 13.65 -45.22 57.12
N ALA A 64 13.23 -46.27 56.42
CA ALA A 64 12.75 -46.15 55.04
C ALA A 64 11.52 -45.24 54.92
N ILE A 65 10.59 -45.30 55.88
CA ILE A 65 9.42 -44.41 55.95
C ILE A 65 9.84 -42.95 56.14
N ILE A 66 10.85 -42.68 56.98
CA ILE A 66 11.36 -41.31 57.21
C ILE A 66 11.95 -40.74 55.91
N LEU A 67 12.81 -41.50 55.23
CA LEU A 67 13.41 -41.13 53.95
C LEU A 67 12.34 -40.82 52.88
N LEU A 68 11.34 -41.69 52.74
CA LEU A 68 10.24 -41.48 51.80
C LEU A 68 9.40 -40.24 52.15
N LYS A 69 9.17 -39.96 53.44
CA LYS A 69 8.45 -38.74 53.87
C LYS A 69 9.22 -37.48 53.51
N THR A 70 10.55 -37.46 53.69
CA THR A 70 11.38 -36.32 53.28
C THR A 70 11.40 -36.13 51.77
N GLU A 71 11.47 -37.22 51.01
CA GLU A 71 11.41 -37.18 49.54
C GLU A 71 10.06 -36.64 49.04
N ILE A 72 8.94 -37.14 49.59
CA ILE A 72 7.58 -36.67 49.25
C ILE A 72 7.44 -35.18 49.56
N LYS A 73 7.90 -34.72 50.73
CA LYS A 73 7.85 -33.30 51.10
C LYS A 73 8.59 -32.42 50.08
N ASN A 74 9.81 -32.80 49.70
CA ASN A 74 10.58 -32.06 48.70
C ASN A 74 9.90 -32.06 47.31
N LEU A 75 9.26 -33.17 46.93
CA LEU A 75 8.51 -33.26 45.67
C LEU A 75 7.23 -32.40 45.70
N GLU A 76 6.55 -32.30 46.84
CA GLU A 76 5.37 -31.44 47.03
C GLU A 76 5.72 -29.95 46.94
N GLU A 77 6.80 -29.51 47.61
CA GLU A 77 7.28 -28.11 47.53
C GLU A 77 7.67 -27.72 46.10
N ASN A 78 8.38 -28.60 45.37
CA ASN A 78 8.73 -28.35 43.97
C ASN A 78 7.51 -28.32 43.04
N LYS A 79 6.48 -29.11 43.33
CA LYS A 79 5.23 -29.13 42.56
C LYS A 79 4.46 -27.82 42.68
N GLU A 80 4.43 -27.23 43.89
CA GLU A 80 3.84 -25.91 44.13
C GLU A 80 4.58 -24.82 43.36
N LEU A 81 5.91 -24.75 43.48
CA LEU A 81 6.74 -23.77 42.77
C LEU A 81 6.56 -23.84 41.24
N LYS A 82 6.54 -25.05 40.67
CA LYS A 82 6.28 -25.24 39.23
C LYS A 82 4.85 -24.90 38.83
N LYS A 83 3.88 -24.99 39.74
CA LYS A 83 2.49 -24.59 39.46
C LYS A 83 2.40 -23.07 39.31
N GLU A 84 3.04 -22.32 40.20
CA GLU A 84 3.11 -20.85 40.13
C GLU A 84 3.81 -20.37 38.84
N ASP A 85 4.97 -20.94 38.48
CA ASP A 85 5.69 -20.60 37.23
C ASP A 85 4.85 -20.89 35.97
N ILE A 86 4.08 -21.99 35.98
CA ILE A 86 3.18 -22.31 34.87
C ILE A 86 2.03 -21.30 34.77
N GLU A 87 1.42 -20.92 35.89
CA GLU A 87 0.31 -19.95 35.91
C GLU A 87 0.77 -18.56 35.48
N GLU A 88 1.97 -18.12 35.89
CA GLU A 88 2.55 -16.85 35.49
C GLU A 88 2.83 -16.79 33.98
N LYS A 89 3.49 -17.83 33.43
CA LYS A 89 3.76 -17.92 31.99
C LYS A 89 2.50 -18.03 31.14
N LEU A 90 1.45 -18.69 31.63
CA LEU A 90 0.16 -18.73 30.93
C LEU A 90 -0.46 -17.34 30.80
N LYS A 91 -0.36 -16.50 31.85
CA LYS A 91 -0.81 -15.10 31.78
C LYS A 91 0.01 -14.30 30.78
N GLU A 92 1.33 -14.49 30.71
CA GLU A 92 2.17 -13.83 29.71
C GLU A 92 1.80 -14.22 28.28
N ILE A 93 1.52 -15.51 28.03
CA ILE A 93 1.05 -16.01 26.74
C ILE A 93 -0.30 -15.38 26.38
N GLU A 94 -1.22 -15.27 27.35
CA GLU A 94 -2.55 -14.69 27.14
C GLU A 94 -2.46 -13.20 26.77
N ILE A 95 -1.62 -12.42 27.47
CA ILE A 95 -1.34 -11.02 27.14
C ILE A 95 -0.81 -10.88 25.70
N LYS A 96 0.14 -11.73 25.29
CA LYS A 96 0.65 -11.69 23.91
C LYS A 96 -0.38 -12.13 22.87
N LYS A 97 -1.29 -13.05 23.20
CA LYS A 97 -2.41 -13.41 22.31
C LYS A 97 -3.35 -12.23 22.11
N GLU A 98 -3.67 -11.49 23.17
CA GLU A 98 -4.45 -10.26 23.04
C GLU A 98 -3.73 -9.19 22.20
N GLU A 99 -2.42 -9.04 22.34
CA GLU A 99 -1.60 -8.14 21.52
C GLU A 99 -1.65 -8.54 20.04
N LEU A 100 -1.49 -9.83 19.74
CA LEU A 100 -1.61 -10.38 18.39
C LEU A 100 -3.01 -10.12 17.79
N GLU A 101 -4.07 -10.36 18.56
CA GLU A 101 -5.43 -10.08 18.11
C GLU A 101 -5.65 -8.60 17.79
N LYS A 102 -5.13 -7.70 18.61
CA LYS A 102 -5.21 -6.24 18.37
C LYS A 102 -4.53 -5.86 17.06
N GLU A 103 -3.31 -6.35 16.82
CA GLU A 103 -2.61 -6.08 15.56
C GLU A 103 -3.32 -6.70 14.35
N MET A 104 -3.87 -7.92 14.47
CA MET A 104 -4.63 -8.55 13.39
C MET A 104 -5.91 -7.77 13.05
N ARG A 105 -6.65 -7.30 14.05
CA ARG A 105 -7.83 -6.44 13.83
C ARG A 105 -7.45 -5.11 13.17
N LEU A 106 -6.31 -4.54 13.57
CA LEU A 106 -5.79 -3.32 12.93
C LEU A 106 -5.47 -3.57 11.45
N LYS A 107 -4.80 -4.69 11.14
CA LYS A 107 -4.50 -5.11 9.77
C LYS A 107 -5.75 -5.25 8.92
N GLU A 108 -6.77 -5.95 9.41
CA GLU A 108 -8.02 -6.13 8.68
C GLU A 108 -8.72 -4.80 8.35
N ASN A 109 -8.69 -3.85 9.28
CA ASN A 109 -9.25 -2.51 9.05
C ASN A 109 -8.44 -1.75 8.00
N LEU A 110 -7.11 -1.77 8.10
CA LEU A 110 -6.22 -1.14 7.12
C LEU A 110 -6.36 -1.77 5.72
N ASP A 111 -6.52 -3.08 5.62
CA ASP A 111 -6.76 -3.78 4.35
C ASP A 111 -8.13 -3.40 3.73
N LYS A 112 -9.17 -3.22 4.55
CA LYS A 112 -10.48 -2.71 4.08
C LYS A 112 -10.36 -1.28 3.55
N GLU A 113 -9.69 -0.39 4.27
CA GLU A 113 -9.43 0.98 3.84
C GLU A 113 -8.62 1.01 2.53
N LEU A 114 -7.55 0.23 2.44
CA LEU A 114 -6.70 0.12 1.26
C LEU A 114 -7.46 -0.37 0.03
N ASN A 115 -8.35 -1.36 0.20
CA ASN A 115 -9.20 -1.85 -0.88
C ASN A 115 -10.19 -0.78 -1.36
N GLN A 116 -10.76 0.02 -0.47
CA GLN A 116 -11.63 1.13 -0.84
C GLN A 116 -10.86 2.21 -1.61
N ILE A 117 -9.67 2.57 -1.13
CA ILE A 117 -8.79 3.55 -1.80
C ILE A 117 -8.38 3.01 -3.19
N SER A 118 -7.99 1.74 -3.31
CA SER A 118 -7.60 1.18 -4.61
C SER A 118 -8.74 1.24 -5.62
N LYS A 119 -9.96 0.82 -5.23
CA LYS A 119 -11.14 0.92 -6.11
C LYS A 119 -11.43 2.34 -6.58
N LYS A 120 -11.18 3.35 -5.73
CA LYS A 120 -11.33 4.76 -6.12
C LYS A 120 -10.25 5.18 -7.11
N VAL A 121 -8.98 4.83 -6.84
CA VAL A 121 -7.85 5.14 -7.72
C VAL A 121 -8.05 4.53 -9.10
N ASP A 122 -8.47 3.26 -9.18
CA ASP A 122 -8.69 2.55 -10.44
C ASP A 122 -9.81 3.21 -11.25
N LYS A 123 -10.98 3.47 -10.62
CA LYS A 123 -12.10 4.19 -11.27
C LYS A 123 -11.73 5.59 -11.77
N LEU A 124 -10.90 6.32 -11.02
CA LEU A 124 -10.45 7.65 -11.40
C LEU A 124 -9.42 7.57 -12.54
N GLY A 125 -8.53 6.58 -12.50
CA GLY A 125 -7.55 6.31 -13.56
C GLY A 125 -8.21 5.98 -14.89
N ASP A 126 -9.17 5.05 -14.91
CA ASP A 126 -9.89 4.65 -16.13
C ASP A 126 -10.59 5.84 -16.80
N LYS A 127 -11.17 6.74 -15.99
CA LYS A 127 -11.83 7.96 -16.49
C LYS A 127 -10.85 8.95 -17.11
N ILE A 128 -9.64 9.09 -16.55
CA ILE A 128 -8.59 9.95 -17.10
C ILE A 128 -8.13 9.39 -18.44
N GLN A 129 -7.89 8.08 -18.52
CA GLN A 129 -7.43 7.44 -19.74
C GLN A 129 -8.43 7.56 -20.89
N LEU A 130 -9.72 7.32 -20.62
CA LEU A 130 -10.77 7.49 -21.62
C LEU A 130 -10.86 8.93 -22.13
N ARG A 131 -10.65 9.93 -21.26
CA ARG A 131 -10.60 11.35 -21.66
C ARG A 131 -9.41 11.63 -22.56
N ASP A 132 -8.21 11.17 -22.20
CA ASP A 132 -6.98 11.43 -22.97
C ASP A 132 -7.11 10.86 -24.40
N GLU A 133 -7.69 9.67 -24.55
CA GLU A 133 -7.99 9.06 -25.85
C GLU A 133 -8.96 9.91 -26.68
N ILE A 134 -9.97 10.51 -26.04
CA ILE A 134 -10.95 11.39 -26.68
C ILE A 134 -10.30 12.71 -27.09
N GLU A 135 -9.47 13.32 -26.25
CA GLU A 135 -8.77 14.58 -26.57
C GLU A 135 -7.80 14.43 -27.74
N LEU A 136 -7.10 13.29 -27.81
CA LEU A 136 -6.25 12.93 -28.94
C LEU A 136 -7.06 12.90 -30.24
N LYS A 137 -8.18 12.16 -30.27
CA LYS A 137 -9.06 12.10 -31.44
C LYS A 137 -9.59 13.47 -31.86
N LEU A 138 -9.97 14.33 -30.90
CA LEU A 138 -10.43 15.69 -31.19
C LEU A 138 -9.32 16.57 -31.78
N ARG A 139 -8.09 16.46 -31.26
CA ARG A 139 -6.94 17.21 -31.76
C ARG A 139 -6.61 16.81 -33.19
N ASP A 140 -6.60 15.52 -33.49
CA ASP A 140 -6.28 15.02 -34.83
C ASP A 140 -7.35 15.45 -35.84
N ASN A 141 -8.63 15.29 -35.51
CA ASN A 141 -9.72 15.76 -36.37
C ASN A 141 -9.67 17.29 -36.59
N LYS A 142 -9.29 18.06 -35.58
CA LYS A 142 -9.14 19.53 -35.72
C LYS A 142 -8.01 19.90 -36.68
N LYS A 143 -6.87 19.20 -36.63
CA LYS A 143 -5.76 19.43 -37.57
C LYS A 143 -6.19 19.17 -39.01
N GLU A 144 -6.90 18.07 -39.26
CA GLU A 144 -7.41 17.76 -40.61
C GLU A 144 -8.37 18.85 -41.13
N ILE A 145 -9.22 19.40 -40.26
CA ILE A 145 -10.12 20.51 -40.62
C ILE A 145 -9.35 21.80 -40.90
N ASP A 146 -8.34 22.12 -40.08
CA ASP A 146 -7.52 23.33 -40.28
C ASP A 146 -6.71 23.24 -41.59
N GLU A 147 -6.23 22.06 -41.96
CA GLU A 147 -5.59 21.81 -43.27
C GLU A 147 -6.58 21.99 -44.42
N PHE A 148 -7.83 21.57 -44.25
CA PHE A 148 -8.85 21.74 -45.27
C PHE A 148 -9.29 23.19 -45.45
N ASN A 149 -9.44 23.94 -44.36
CA ASN A 149 -9.79 25.36 -44.42
C ASN A 149 -8.75 26.16 -45.22
N LYS A 150 -7.47 25.77 -45.20
CA LYS A 150 -6.44 26.34 -46.07
C LYS A 150 -6.73 26.05 -47.55
N LYS A 151 -7.10 24.82 -47.89
CA LYS A 151 -7.47 24.44 -49.27
C LYS A 151 -8.71 25.20 -49.78
N ILE A 152 -9.72 25.46 -48.94
CA ILE A 152 -10.89 26.28 -49.30
C ILE A 152 -10.46 27.72 -49.66
N PHE A 153 -9.50 28.28 -48.92
CA PHE A 153 -8.99 29.63 -49.21
C PHE A 153 -8.30 29.69 -50.58
N ASP A 154 -7.57 28.64 -50.95
CA ASP A 154 -6.98 28.50 -52.29
C ASP A 154 -8.05 28.40 -53.39
N GLU A 155 -9.15 27.67 -53.14
CA GLU A 155 -10.30 27.59 -54.07
C GLU A 155 -10.92 28.97 -54.35
N ILE A 156 -11.10 29.80 -53.30
CA ILE A 156 -11.64 31.17 -53.43
C ILE A 156 -10.71 32.03 -54.28
N LYS A 157 -9.39 31.87 -54.12
CA LYS A 157 -8.38 32.59 -54.89
C LYS A 157 -8.39 32.20 -56.38
N GLU A 158 -8.57 30.92 -56.69
CA GLU A 158 -8.71 30.45 -58.07
C GLU A 158 -10.03 30.92 -58.72
N LYS A 159 -11.15 30.95 -57.98
CA LYS A 159 -12.41 31.54 -58.47
C LYS A 159 -12.28 33.03 -58.79
N ALA A 160 -11.56 33.78 -57.96
CA ALA A 160 -11.28 35.20 -58.22
C ALA A 160 -10.40 35.41 -59.47
N ARG A 161 -9.50 34.47 -59.79
CA ARG A 161 -8.72 34.49 -61.04
C ARG A 161 -9.59 34.25 -62.27
N ILE A 162 -10.54 33.32 -62.20
CA ILE A 162 -11.51 33.10 -63.29
C ILE A 162 -12.28 34.39 -63.59
N LEU A 163 -12.81 35.09 -62.57
CA LEU A 163 -13.57 36.33 -62.78
C LEU A 163 -12.75 37.42 -63.51
N LYS A 164 -11.45 37.51 -63.23
CA LYS A 164 -10.55 38.43 -63.94
C LYS A 164 -10.37 38.04 -65.41
N LEU A 165 -10.15 36.75 -65.67
CA LEU A 165 -9.99 36.22 -67.03
C LEU A 165 -11.29 36.31 -67.84
N GLU A 166 -12.45 36.10 -67.22
CA GLU A 166 -13.76 36.25 -67.86
C GLU A 166 -14.03 37.72 -68.23
N LYS A 167 -13.64 38.67 -67.38
CA LYS A 167 -13.70 40.11 -67.72
C LYS A 167 -12.77 40.48 -68.88
N GLU A 168 -11.54 39.97 -68.89
CA GLU A 168 -10.62 40.17 -70.03
C GLU A 168 -11.17 39.55 -71.32
N LEU A 169 -11.90 38.44 -71.23
CA LEU A 169 -12.54 37.79 -72.37
C LEU A 169 -13.72 38.63 -72.92
N GLU A 170 -14.53 39.21 -72.04
CA GLU A 170 -15.66 40.08 -72.38
C GLU A 170 -15.18 41.33 -73.16
N GLU A 171 -14.11 41.98 -72.69
CA GLU A 171 -13.48 43.12 -73.39
C GLU A 171 -12.92 42.78 -74.78
N ILE A 172 -12.57 41.51 -75.03
CA ILE A 172 -12.12 41.02 -76.34
C ILE A 172 -13.34 40.73 -77.23
N ILE A 173 -14.41 40.15 -76.67
CA ILE A 173 -15.64 39.82 -77.39
C ILE A 173 -16.36 41.07 -77.89
N ASP A 174 -16.44 42.14 -77.08
CA ASP A 174 -17.11 43.40 -77.46
C ASP A 174 -16.47 44.05 -78.70
N LYS A 175 -15.19 43.79 -78.95
CA LYS A 175 -14.48 44.33 -80.12
C LYS A 175 -14.76 43.54 -81.41
N LYS A 176 -15.55 42.46 -81.37
CA LYS A 176 -15.91 41.67 -82.58
C LYS A 176 -16.83 42.43 -83.54
N GLU A 177 -17.66 43.34 -83.04
CA GLU A 177 -18.48 44.19 -83.92
C GLU A 177 -17.61 45.16 -84.73
N ILE A 178 -16.62 45.77 -84.09
CA ILE A 178 -15.64 46.65 -84.73
C ILE A 178 -14.84 45.90 -85.81
N LYS A 179 -14.48 44.62 -85.58
CA LYS A 179 -13.82 43.79 -86.59
C LYS A 179 -14.69 43.65 -87.85
N LYS A 180 -16.00 43.36 -87.69
CA LYS A 180 -16.93 43.24 -88.83
C LYS A 180 -17.06 44.56 -89.60
N GLU A 181 -17.05 45.69 -88.91
CA GLU A 181 -17.06 47.01 -89.55
C GLU A 181 -15.80 47.24 -90.39
N ILE A 182 -14.62 46.94 -89.85
CA ILE A 182 -13.34 47.05 -90.58
C ILE A 182 -13.31 46.10 -91.79
N GLU A 183 -13.78 44.86 -91.63
CA GLU A 183 -13.90 43.90 -92.74
C GLU A 183 -14.81 44.44 -93.84
N ASN A 184 -15.94 45.05 -93.49
CA ASN A 184 -16.86 45.68 -94.43
C ASN A 184 -16.20 46.88 -95.13
N GLU A 185 -15.42 47.71 -94.43
CA GLU A 185 -14.67 48.82 -95.04
C GLU A 185 -13.63 48.32 -96.04
N ILE A 186 -12.89 47.25 -95.73
CA ILE A 186 -11.95 46.63 -96.68
C ILE A 186 -12.68 46.11 -97.91
N VAL A 187 -13.87 45.52 -97.75
CA VAL A 187 -14.71 45.08 -98.88
C VAL A 187 -15.16 46.29 -99.72
N LYS A 188 -15.54 47.41 -99.09
CA LYS A 188 -15.88 48.66 -99.79
C LYS A 188 -14.68 49.19 -100.57
N TYR A 189 -13.50 49.25 -99.98
CA TYR A 189 -12.29 49.71 -100.68
C TYR A 189 -11.92 48.80 -101.86
N LYS A 190 -12.08 47.47 -101.73
CA LYS A 190 -11.92 46.54 -102.86
C LYS A 190 -12.90 46.84 -103.99
N ALA A 191 -14.19 47.02 -103.67
CA ALA A 191 -15.19 47.37 -104.66
C ALA A 191 -14.91 48.72 -105.34
N LEU A 192 -14.44 49.72 -104.58
CA LEU A 192 -14.04 51.02 -105.13
C LEU A 192 -12.81 50.92 -106.03
N LEU A 193 -11.85 50.07 -105.70
CA LEU A 193 -10.69 49.77 -106.56
C LEU A 193 -11.14 49.13 -107.87
N ASP A 194 -12.00 48.12 -107.80
CA ASP A 194 -12.54 47.42 -108.99
C ASP A 194 -13.32 48.40 -109.89
N GLN A 195 -14.18 49.24 -109.31
CA GLN A 195 -14.90 50.31 -110.03
C GLN A 195 -13.94 51.34 -110.63
N ASN A 196 -12.85 51.67 -109.94
CA ASN A 196 -11.84 52.61 -110.43
C ASN A 196 -11.06 52.03 -111.61
N GLU A 197 -10.79 50.71 -111.59
CA GLU A 197 -10.18 50.01 -112.73
C GLU A 197 -11.12 49.91 -113.93
N GLU A 198 -12.40 49.57 -113.72
CA GLU A 198 -13.42 49.56 -114.77
C GLU A 198 -13.56 50.96 -115.40
N ALA A 199 -13.68 51.99 -114.58
CA ALA A 199 -13.73 53.37 -115.04
C ALA A 199 -12.45 53.77 -115.80
N LYS A 200 -11.25 53.33 -115.36
CA LYS A 200 -9.98 53.57 -116.09
C LYS A 200 -10.02 52.93 -117.49
N LYS A 201 -10.58 51.73 -117.63
CA LYS A 201 -10.73 51.04 -118.93
C LYS A 201 -11.70 51.79 -119.85
N GLU A 202 -12.86 52.19 -119.34
CA GLU A 202 -13.90 52.90 -120.10
C GLU A 202 -13.50 54.32 -120.52
N LEU A 203 -12.72 55.03 -119.70
CA LEU A 203 -12.29 56.42 -119.92
C LEU A 203 -10.86 56.54 -120.49
N SER A 204 -10.28 55.45 -121.01
CA SER A 204 -8.90 55.38 -121.54
C SER A 204 -8.61 56.43 -122.64
N GLY A 205 -9.64 56.93 -123.34
CA GLY A 205 -9.53 58.01 -124.33
C GLY A 205 -9.80 59.44 -123.81
N GLY A 206 -10.08 59.63 -122.53
CA GLY A 206 -10.33 60.95 -121.90
C GLY A 206 -11.68 61.60 -122.19
N ASN A 207 -12.56 60.91 -122.92
CA ASN A 207 -13.92 61.34 -123.21
C ASN A 207 -14.92 60.51 -122.40
N CYS A 208 -15.94 61.17 -121.86
CA CYS A 208 -17.00 60.55 -121.09
C CYS A 208 -17.82 59.57 -121.96
N PRO A 209 -17.98 58.29 -121.56
CA PRO A 209 -18.72 57.30 -122.34
C PRO A 209 -20.20 57.66 -122.59
N ILE A 210 -20.80 58.47 -121.71
CA ILE A 210 -22.22 58.84 -121.76
C ILE A 210 -22.44 60.18 -122.49
N LEU A 211 -21.54 61.15 -122.28
CA LEU A 211 -21.71 62.54 -122.76
C LEU A 211 -20.81 62.89 -123.95
N SER A 212 -19.86 62.03 -124.32
CA SER A 212 -18.88 62.23 -125.41
C SER A 212 -18.03 63.51 -125.30
N GLU A 213 -17.99 64.16 -124.14
CA GLU A 213 -17.17 65.34 -123.84
C GLU A 213 -15.97 64.98 -122.94
N LYS A 214 -14.93 65.82 -122.93
CA LYS A 214 -13.80 65.65 -121.99
C LYS A 214 -14.29 65.69 -120.55
N CYS A 215 -13.90 64.71 -119.75
CA CYS A 215 -14.37 64.59 -118.37
C CYS A 215 -13.90 65.76 -117.50
N LYS A 216 -14.86 66.53 -116.94
CA LYS A 216 -14.57 67.71 -116.11
C LYS A 216 -13.70 67.43 -114.88
N ASN A 217 -13.94 66.31 -114.19
CA ASN A 217 -13.15 65.90 -113.02
C ASN A 217 -11.67 65.62 -113.35
N ILE A 218 -11.38 65.22 -114.59
CA ILE A 218 -10.00 64.98 -115.06
C ILE A 218 -9.39 66.28 -115.57
N SER A 219 -10.17 67.15 -116.23
CA SER A 219 -9.67 68.44 -116.71
C SER A 219 -9.41 69.46 -115.59
N GLU A 220 -10.21 69.46 -114.52
CA GLU A 220 -10.02 70.38 -113.37
C GLU A 220 -8.87 69.95 -112.44
N SER A 221 -8.50 68.67 -112.45
CA SER A 221 -7.36 68.16 -111.67
C SER A 221 -6.00 68.43 -112.33
N GLY A 222 -5.97 68.91 -113.58
CA GLY A 222 -4.76 69.27 -114.31
C GLY A 222 -3.87 68.08 -114.70
N LYS A 223 -4.36 66.84 -114.59
CA LYS A 223 -3.61 65.60 -114.80
C LYS A 223 -4.15 64.85 -116.03
N ASN A 224 -3.32 64.02 -116.68
CA ASN A 224 -3.82 63.12 -117.70
C ASN A 224 -4.67 62.01 -117.05
N THR A 225 -5.52 61.36 -117.85
CA THR A 225 -6.43 60.30 -117.41
C THR A 225 -5.72 59.21 -116.61
N GLU A 226 -4.56 58.77 -117.09
CA GLU A 226 -3.79 57.68 -116.53
C GLU A 226 -3.25 58.00 -115.13
N VAL A 227 -2.66 59.19 -114.94
CA VAL A 227 -2.13 59.65 -113.65
C VAL A 227 -3.26 59.88 -112.63
N TYR A 228 -4.43 60.38 -113.05
CA TYR A 228 -5.58 60.58 -112.16
C TYR A 228 -6.08 59.25 -111.56
N PHE A 229 -6.25 58.23 -112.41
CA PHE A 229 -6.71 56.91 -111.95
C PHE A 229 -5.64 56.19 -111.13
N GLU A 230 -4.35 56.31 -111.46
CA GLU A 230 -3.25 55.72 -110.69
C GLU A 230 -3.07 56.33 -109.30
N GLU A 231 -3.17 57.65 -109.18
CA GLU A 231 -3.14 58.32 -107.88
C GLU A 231 -4.33 57.93 -107.01
N LYS A 232 -5.53 57.82 -107.60
CA LYS A 232 -6.72 57.37 -106.88
C LYS A 232 -6.61 55.90 -106.45
N THR A 233 -6.06 55.03 -107.31
CA THR A 233 -5.75 53.64 -106.95
C THR A 233 -4.76 53.59 -105.78
N ARG A 234 -3.68 54.37 -105.84
CA ARG A 234 -2.68 54.43 -104.75
C ARG A 234 -3.29 54.88 -103.43
N ASN A 235 -4.14 55.91 -103.44
CA ASN A 235 -4.80 56.39 -102.23
C ASN A 235 -5.76 55.33 -101.65
N LEU A 236 -6.57 54.68 -102.50
CA LEU A 236 -7.46 53.61 -102.09
C LEU A 236 -6.70 52.38 -101.57
N GLU A 237 -5.54 52.05 -102.15
CA GLU A 237 -4.65 51.00 -101.65
C GLU A 237 -4.03 51.34 -100.30
N GLU A 238 -3.63 52.60 -100.09
CA GLU A 238 -3.08 53.06 -98.81
C GLU A 238 -4.15 52.99 -97.70
N ASP A 239 -5.37 53.44 -97.97
CA ASP A 239 -6.48 53.39 -97.01
C ASP A 239 -6.93 51.96 -96.73
N LYS A 240 -6.98 51.10 -97.75
CA LYS A 240 -7.19 49.66 -97.59
C LYS A 240 -6.09 49.02 -96.74
N SER A 241 -4.83 49.38 -96.95
CA SER A 241 -3.69 48.85 -96.19
C SER A 241 -3.76 49.25 -94.70
N LYS A 242 -4.19 50.48 -94.40
CA LYS A 242 -4.44 50.94 -93.02
C LYS A 242 -5.52 50.11 -92.33
N GLU A 243 -6.61 49.78 -93.02
CA GLU A 243 -7.66 48.90 -92.47
C GLU A 243 -7.19 47.44 -92.33
N GLU A 244 -6.42 46.91 -93.29
CA GLU A 244 -5.82 45.57 -93.21
C GLU A 244 -4.84 45.44 -92.03
N GLU A 245 -4.09 46.50 -91.71
CA GLU A 245 -3.21 46.53 -90.53
C GLU A 245 -4.00 46.47 -89.22
N LYS A 246 -5.17 47.13 -89.17
CA LYS A 246 -6.09 47.01 -88.02
C LYS A 246 -6.60 45.58 -87.86
N ILE A 247 -6.93 44.87 -88.96
CA ILE A 247 -7.31 43.45 -88.91
C ILE A 247 -6.20 42.56 -88.35
N LYS A 248 -4.93 42.81 -88.72
CA LYS A 248 -3.80 42.03 -88.16
C LYS A 248 -3.71 42.15 -86.62
N LYS A 249 -4.08 43.31 -86.05
CA LYS A 249 -4.16 43.48 -84.60
C LYS A 249 -5.32 42.66 -83.99
N TYR A 250 -6.43 42.48 -84.71
CA TYR A 250 -7.55 41.64 -84.30
C TYR A 250 -7.22 40.14 -84.30
N VAL A 251 -6.46 39.64 -85.28
CA VAL A 251 -6.04 38.22 -85.31
C VAL A 251 -5.23 37.87 -84.05
N LYS A 252 -4.36 38.77 -83.59
CA LYS A 252 -3.62 38.60 -82.32
C LYS A 252 -4.53 38.60 -81.08
N LEU A 253 -5.67 39.31 -81.14
CA LEU A 253 -6.67 39.28 -80.07
C LEU A 253 -7.44 37.95 -80.06
N GLU A 254 -7.69 37.33 -81.21
CA GLU A 254 -8.32 36.00 -81.32
C GLU A 254 -7.41 34.89 -80.75
N GLU A 255 -6.11 34.94 -81.02
CA GLU A 255 -5.14 34.03 -80.38
C GLU A 255 -5.13 34.19 -78.86
N LYS A 256 -5.22 35.44 -78.37
CA LYS A 256 -5.33 35.73 -76.93
C LYS A 256 -6.65 35.22 -76.35
N GLU A 257 -7.76 35.31 -77.09
CA GLU A 257 -9.07 34.77 -76.71
C GLU A 257 -9.00 33.26 -76.44
N ILE A 258 -8.39 32.50 -77.36
CA ILE A 258 -8.24 31.05 -77.26
C ILE A 258 -7.41 30.68 -76.02
N MET A 259 -6.26 31.34 -75.82
CA MET A 259 -5.42 31.11 -74.63
C MET A 259 -6.14 31.40 -73.31
N ILE A 260 -6.96 32.46 -73.25
CA ILE A 260 -7.74 32.79 -72.05
C ILE A 260 -8.81 31.71 -71.79
N ARG A 261 -9.50 31.23 -72.83
CA ARG A 261 -10.49 30.14 -72.71
C ARG A 261 -9.87 28.84 -72.20
N GLU A 262 -8.70 28.47 -72.69
CA GLU A 262 -7.97 27.29 -72.20
C GLU A 262 -7.57 27.42 -70.72
N LYS A 263 -7.06 28.59 -70.31
CA LYS A 263 -6.73 28.88 -68.91
C LYS A 263 -7.96 28.77 -68.01
N ILE A 264 -9.09 29.35 -68.41
CA ILE A 264 -10.36 29.25 -67.66
C ILE A 264 -10.79 27.79 -67.54
N SER A 265 -10.70 27.00 -68.62
CA SER A 265 -11.05 25.57 -68.61
C SER A 265 -10.22 24.77 -67.60
N ASN A 266 -8.89 24.95 -67.61
CA ASN A 266 -7.98 24.26 -66.71
C ASN A 266 -8.26 24.60 -65.23
N ILE A 267 -8.51 25.88 -64.92
CA ILE A 267 -8.85 26.29 -63.55
C ILE A 267 -10.22 25.74 -63.13
N LYS A 268 -11.20 25.67 -64.05
CA LYS A 268 -12.52 25.05 -63.78
C LYS A 268 -12.40 23.55 -63.44
N ILE A 269 -11.49 22.83 -64.08
CA ILE A 269 -11.20 21.42 -63.75
C ILE A 269 -10.62 21.29 -62.34
N GLN A 270 -9.67 22.14 -61.97
CA GLN A 270 -9.10 22.16 -60.61
C GLN A 270 -10.17 22.43 -59.54
N ILE A 271 -11.07 23.39 -59.79
CA ILE A 271 -12.22 23.68 -58.90
C ILE A 271 -13.16 22.48 -58.75
N LYS A 272 -13.38 21.71 -59.83
CA LYS A 272 -14.20 20.50 -59.77
C LYS A 272 -13.60 19.45 -58.82
N ASN A 273 -12.28 19.25 -58.88
CA ASN A 273 -11.57 18.33 -57.97
C ASN A 273 -11.66 18.79 -56.51
N TYR A 274 -11.58 20.10 -56.24
CA TYR A 274 -11.78 20.65 -54.88
C TYR A 274 -13.20 20.38 -54.34
N ASN A 275 -14.23 20.42 -55.20
CA ASN A 275 -15.61 20.12 -54.79
C ASN A 275 -15.80 18.64 -54.40
N GLU A 276 -15.13 17.70 -55.07
CA GLU A 276 -15.18 16.27 -54.70
C GLU A 276 -14.47 15.99 -53.36
N GLU A 277 -13.38 16.70 -53.04
CA GLU A 277 -12.76 16.65 -51.71
C GLU A 277 -13.67 17.27 -50.63
N LYS A 278 -14.44 18.30 -50.97
CA LYS A 278 -15.36 18.98 -50.06
C LYS A 278 -16.51 18.09 -49.59
N GLU A 279 -17.04 17.24 -50.46
CA GLU A 279 -18.04 16.22 -50.10
C GLU A 279 -17.48 15.21 -49.07
N LYS A 280 -16.23 14.75 -49.26
CA LYS A 280 -15.55 13.84 -48.31
C LYS A 280 -15.25 14.48 -46.95
N ILE A 281 -15.10 15.80 -46.91
CA ILE A 281 -14.84 16.49 -45.64
C ILE A 281 -16.13 16.88 -44.95
N ARG A 282 -17.19 17.16 -45.70
CA ARG A 282 -18.53 17.32 -45.12
C ARG A 282 -19.00 16.05 -44.42
N SER A 283 -18.67 14.86 -44.95
CA SER A 283 -18.94 13.60 -44.25
C SER A 283 -18.10 13.45 -42.97
N LYS A 284 -16.82 13.84 -42.99
CA LYS A 284 -15.97 13.89 -41.77
C LYS A 284 -16.43 14.94 -40.75
N GLU A 285 -16.92 16.10 -41.18
CA GLU A 285 -17.49 17.13 -40.31
C GLU A 285 -18.75 16.61 -39.61
N ASN A 286 -19.62 15.88 -40.34
CA ASN A 286 -20.78 15.21 -39.76
C ASN A 286 -20.36 14.11 -38.78
N GLU A 287 -19.33 13.32 -39.09
CA GLU A 287 -18.77 12.31 -38.19
C GLU A 287 -18.18 12.96 -36.93
N MET A 288 -17.49 14.09 -37.09
CA MET A 288 -16.96 14.87 -35.98
C MET A 288 -18.08 15.55 -35.16
N GLU A 289 -19.22 15.89 -35.78
CA GLU A 289 -20.41 16.39 -35.09
C GLU A 289 -21.13 15.27 -34.32
N LEU A 290 -21.19 14.06 -34.87
CA LEU A 290 -21.63 12.84 -34.19
C LEU A 290 -20.72 12.52 -33.01
N ILE A 291 -19.40 12.51 -33.20
CA ILE A 291 -18.41 12.35 -32.12
C ILE A 291 -18.56 13.46 -31.09
N LYS A 292 -18.82 14.73 -31.49
CA LYS A 292 -19.11 15.83 -30.57
C LYS A 292 -20.43 15.64 -29.83
N LYS A 293 -21.45 15.03 -30.44
CA LYS A 293 -22.74 14.68 -29.80
C LYS A 293 -22.60 13.50 -28.85
N ASP A 294 -21.87 12.45 -29.22
CA ASP A 294 -21.50 11.35 -28.33
C ASP A 294 -20.64 11.87 -27.17
N LEU A 295 -19.74 12.80 -27.45
CA LEU A 295 -19.02 13.57 -26.44
C LEU A 295 -19.93 14.45 -25.61
N LYS A 296 -21.06 14.94 -26.14
CA LYS A 296 -22.06 15.76 -25.42
C LYS A 296 -22.94 14.90 -24.52
N ILE A 297 -23.26 13.69 -24.96
CA ILE A 297 -24.05 12.68 -24.24
C ILE A 297 -23.19 12.04 -23.15
N ASN A 298 -21.97 11.62 -23.47
CA ASN A 298 -20.96 11.22 -22.48
C ASN A 298 -20.52 12.41 -21.61
N LYS A 299 -20.51 13.64 -22.16
CA LYS A 299 -20.39 14.86 -21.36
C LYS A 299 -21.55 14.98 -20.40
N LEU A 300 -22.81 14.63 -20.69
CA LEU A 300 -23.88 14.77 -19.69
C LEU A 300 -23.68 13.86 -18.47
N GLU A 301 -22.93 12.76 -18.61
CA GLU A 301 -22.43 11.96 -17.48
C GLU A 301 -21.16 12.52 -16.81
N ILE A 302 -20.37 13.32 -17.54
CA ILE A 302 -19.10 13.94 -17.08
C ILE A 302 -19.28 15.44 -16.69
N LEU A 303 -20.40 16.10 -17.04
CA LEU A 303 -20.73 17.54 -16.97
C LEU A 303 -21.08 17.99 -15.56
N ARG A 304 -20.87 17.14 -14.57
CA ARG A 304 -20.73 17.59 -13.19
C ARG A 304 -19.30 18.02 -12.82
N ILE A 305 -18.29 17.88 -13.71
CA ILE A 305 -16.87 17.98 -13.29
C ILE A 305 -15.97 18.83 -14.22
N LEU A 306 -16.42 19.32 -15.39
CA LEU A 306 -15.48 19.94 -16.36
C LEU A 306 -16.02 21.18 -17.06
N GLU A 307 -16.41 22.19 -16.29
CA GLU A 307 -16.55 23.56 -16.83
C GLU A 307 -15.42 24.51 -16.44
N LYS A 308 -14.40 24.07 -15.69
CA LYS A 308 -13.23 24.92 -15.38
C LYS A 308 -11.92 24.15 -15.30
N GLU A 309 -10.85 24.76 -15.82
CA GLU A 309 -9.46 24.33 -15.65
C GLU A 309 -9.05 24.18 -14.16
N GLU A 310 -9.79 24.82 -13.24
CA GLU A 310 -9.65 24.71 -11.77
C GLU A 310 -10.00 23.31 -11.22
N GLU A 311 -10.94 22.58 -11.82
CA GLU A 311 -11.37 21.25 -11.35
C GLU A 311 -10.41 20.13 -11.82
N GLU A 312 -9.63 20.36 -12.89
CA GLU A 312 -8.63 19.40 -13.38
C GLU A 312 -7.44 19.27 -12.41
N ILE A 313 -6.96 20.41 -11.89
CA ILE A 313 -5.91 20.42 -10.88
C ILE A 313 -6.42 19.76 -9.61
N ALA A 314 -7.67 20.04 -9.21
CA ALA A 314 -8.29 19.41 -8.03
C ALA A 314 -8.38 17.89 -8.18
N PHE A 315 -8.77 17.38 -9.35
CA PHE A 315 -8.92 15.94 -9.61
C PHE A 315 -7.57 15.20 -9.69
N LYS A 316 -6.55 15.80 -10.32
CA LYS A 316 -5.19 15.26 -10.35
C LYS A 316 -4.56 15.27 -8.95
N LEU A 317 -4.74 16.35 -8.19
CA LEU A 317 -4.31 16.44 -6.79
C LEU A 317 -5.02 15.43 -5.90
N GLU A 318 -6.32 15.17 -6.12
CA GLU A 318 -7.06 14.15 -5.37
C GLU A 318 -6.54 12.74 -5.69
N LEU A 319 -6.21 12.46 -6.96
CA LEU A 319 -5.59 11.19 -7.35
C LEU A 319 -4.19 11.01 -6.74
N GLU A 320 -3.37 12.06 -6.71
CA GLU A 320 -2.05 12.02 -6.05
C GLU A 320 -2.19 11.81 -4.54
N LYS A 321 -3.10 12.55 -3.87
CA LYS A 321 -3.40 12.34 -2.46
C LYS A 321 -3.85 10.91 -2.16
N LEU A 322 -4.75 10.35 -2.96
CA LEU A 322 -5.20 8.97 -2.79
C LEU A 322 -4.07 7.95 -3.04
N LYS A 323 -3.12 8.26 -3.94
CA LYS A 323 -1.92 7.43 -4.14
C LYS A 323 -0.98 7.50 -2.94
N GLU A 324 -0.78 8.68 -2.34
CA GLU A 324 -0.02 8.86 -1.10
C GLU A 324 -0.70 8.19 0.10
N GLU A 325 -2.02 8.29 0.22
CA GLU A 325 -2.80 7.55 1.23
C GLU A 325 -2.65 6.03 1.03
N LYS A 326 -2.63 5.56 -0.23
CA LYS A 326 -2.40 4.14 -0.53
C LYS A 326 -0.99 3.68 -0.13
N THR A 327 0.05 4.51 -0.33
CA THR A 327 1.42 4.15 0.06
C THR A 327 1.61 4.17 1.57
N THR A 328 1.08 5.19 2.25
CA THR A 328 1.10 5.31 3.72
C THR A 328 0.38 4.14 4.39
N LYS A 329 -0.81 3.76 3.90
CA LYS A 329 -1.53 2.56 4.40
C LYS A 329 -0.75 1.27 4.18
N LYS A 330 -0.05 1.11 3.04
CA LYS A 330 0.85 -0.04 2.82
C LYS A 330 2.03 -0.06 3.80
N THR A 331 2.60 1.08 4.14
CA THR A 331 3.68 1.15 5.13
C THR A 331 3.17 0.87 6.54
N GLU A 332 1.98 1.34 6.91
CA GLU A 332 1.33 1.01 8.19
C GLU A 332 1.13 -0.51 8.33
N ILE A 333 0.61 -1.18 7.28
CA ILE A 333 0.44 -2.64 7.28
C ILE A 333 1.78 -3.38 7.41
N LYS A 334 2.84 -2.88 6.74
CA LYS A 334 4.19 -3.48 6.84
C LYS A 334 4.84 -3.25 8.20
N GLY A 335 4.48 -2.18 8.91
CA GLY A 335 4.97 -1.85 10.24
C GLY A 335 4.38 -2.70 11.36
N LEU A 336 3.32 -3.47 11.07
CA LEU A 336 2.73 -4.40 12.04
C LEU A 336 3.67 -5.57 12.34
N ASN A 337 3.85 -5.86 13.62
CA ASN A 337 4.73 -6.89 14.14
C ASN A 337 4.09 -8.29 14.23
N ILE A 338 2.92 -8.52 13.61
CA ILE A 338 2.16 -9.78 13.61
C ILE A 338 3.06 -11.02 13.50
N LYS A 339 3.96 -11.08 12.50
CA LYS A 339 4.86 -12.24 12.33
C LYS A 339 5.84 -12.43 13.49
N LYS A 340 6.34 -11.32 14.04
CA LYS A 340 7.26 -11.35 15.17
C LYS A 340 6.53 -11.86 16.42
N ILE A 341 5.33 -11.34 16.69
CA ILE A 341 4.49 -11.76 17.83
C ILE A 341 4.09 -13.25 17.69
N GLN A 342 3.72 -13.70 16.48
CA GLN A 342 3.42 -15.11 16.20
C GLN A 342 4.60 -16.03 16.51
N ASN A 343 5.80 -15.70 16.04
CA ASN A 343 6.99 -16.50 16.32
C ASN A 343 7.31 -16.53 17.82
N GLU A 344 7.17 -15.39 18.51
CA GLU A 344 7.39 -15.32 19.96
C GLU A 344 6.37 -16.16 20.73
N LEU A 345 5.09 -16.14 20.33
CA LEU A 345 4.05 -16.99 20.90
C LEU A 345 4.33 -18.47 20.69
N GLU A 346 4.75 -18.87 19.49
CA GLU A 346 5.07 -20.27 19.17
C GLU A 346 6.23 -20.79 20.04
N ILE A 347 7.27 -19.97 20.24
CA ILE A 347 8.38 -20.29 21.14
C ILE A 347 7.90 -20.42 22.59
N MET A 348 7.04 -19.51 23.06
CA MET A 348 6.51 -19.53 24.42
C MET A 348 5.61 -20.74 24.67
N GLU A 349 4.69 -21.04 23.76
CA GLU A 349 3.81 -22.21 23.85
C GLU A 349 4.60 -23.52 23.86
N LYS A 350 5.66 -23.62 23.03
CA LYS A 350 6.54 -24.79 23.03
C LYS A 350 7.26 -24.98 24.37
N LYS A 351 7.86 -23.93 24.91
CA LYS A 351 8.51 -23.97 26.25
C LYS A 351 7.52 -24.34 27.35
N GLN A 352 6.29 -23.83 27.25
CA GLN A 352 5.26 -24.12 28.23
C GLN A 352 4.82 -25.58 28.19
N LYS A 353 4.75 -26.16 26.99
CA LYS A 353 4.47 -27.59 26.81
C LYS A 353 5.54 -28.47 27.46
N GLU A 354 6.82 -28.15 27.23
CA GLU A 354 7.95 -28.83 27.88
C GLU A 354 7.86 -28.75 29.42
N ASN A 355 7.49 -27.58 29.97
CA ASN A 355 7.28 -27.39 31.41
C ASN A 355 6.13 -28.25 31.97
N ILE A 356 5.03 -28.39 31.23
CA ILE A 356 3.89 -29.24 31.61
C ILE A 356 4.30 -30.73 31.62
N GLU A 357 5.01 -31.19 30.58
CA GLU A 357 5.51 -32.58 30.50
C GLU A 357 6.43 -32.91 31.68
N GLN A 358 7.34 -31.99 32.04
CA GLN A 358 8.17 -32.17 33.23
C GLN A 358 7.35 -32.25 34.52
N LYS A 359 6.27 -31.46 34.66
CA LYS A 359 5.39 -31.49 35.84
C LYS A 359 4.63 -32.82 35.94
N GLU A 360 4.18 -33.37 34.82
CA GLU A 360 3.58 -34.71 34.78
C GLU A 360 4.56 -35.79 35.26
N GLU A 361 5.82 -35.72 34.85
CA GLU A 361 6.86 -36.65 35.31
C GLU A 361 7.07 -36.56 36.83
N PHE A 362 7.05 -35.34 37.40
CA PHE A 362 7.13 -35.11 38.85
C PHE A 362 5.91 -35.66 39.59
N ILE A 363 4.70 -35.49 39.04
CA ILE A 363 3.47 -36.03 39.64
C ILE A 363 3.52 -37.57 39.66
N ASN A 364 4.03 -38.20 38.60
CA ASN A 364 4.21 -39.64 38.55
C ASN A 364 5.20 -40.12 39.62
N LYS A 365 6.36 -39.47 39.76
CA LYS A 365 7.34 -39.77 40.83
C LYS A 365 6.73 -39.60 42.24
N LEU A 366 5.95 -38.54 42.45
CA LEU A 366 5.26 -38.29 43.72
C LEU A 366 4.25 -39.41 44.03
N ASN A 367 3.49 -39.85 43.03
CA ASN A 367 2.52 -40.96 43.18
C ASN A 367 3.23 -42.27 43.53
N ASP A 368 4.34 -42.58 42.84
CA ASP A 368 5.16 -43.77 43.11
C ASP A 368 5.73 -43.76 44.53
N SER A 369 6.31 -42.64 44.98
CA SER A 369 6.85 -42.51 46.34
C SER A 369 5.75 -42.57 47.40
N ASN A 370 4.57 -42.02 47.14
CA ASN A 370 3.40 -42.18 48.00
C ASN A 370 2.90 -43.62 48.08
N GLN A 371 2.93 -44.36 46.97
CA GLN A 371 2.58 -45.78 46.97
C GLN A 371 3.59 -46.60 47.79
N LYS A 372 4.90 -46.39 47.57
CA LYS A 372 5.97 -47.02 48.37
C LYS A 372 5.82 -46.72 49.86
N LEU A 373 5.48 -45.49 50.23
CA LEU A 373 5.24 -45.10 51.62
C LEU A 373 4.07 -45.88 52.24
N LYS A 374 2.96 -46.07 51.49
CA LYS A 374 1.82 -46.87 51.95
C LYS A 374 2.22 -48.34 52.17
N GLU A 375 2.99 -48.91 51.25
CA GLU A 375 3.46 -50.30 51.34
C GLU A 375 4.39 -50.52 52.54
N GLU A 376 5.37 -49.62 52.76
CA GLU A 376 6.30 -49.73 53.89
C GLU A 376 5.59 -49.50 55.23
N LYS A 377 4.62 -48.58 55.32
CA LYS A 377 3.76 -48.42 56.50
C LYS A 377 2.96 -49.69 56.81
N LEU A 378 2.42 -50.37 55.80
CA LEU A 378 1.68 -51.61 55.97
C LEU A 378 2.59 -52.74 56.45
N LYS A 379 3.80 -52.87 55.88
CA LYS A 379 4.81 -53.84 56.33
C LYS A 379 5.21 -53.59 57.79
N ARG A 380 5.49 -52.34 58.16
CA ARG A 380 5.80 -51.95 59.55
C ARG A 380 4.67 -52.33 60.52
N LYS A 381 3.41 -52.06 60.15
CA LYS A 381 2.24 -52.41 60.97
C LYS A 381 2.10 -53.92 61.17
N LYS A 382 2.33 -54.73 60.12
CA LYS A 382 2.33 -56.20 60.23
C LYS A 382 3.44 -56.72 61.16
N LEU A 383 4.62 -56.10 61.14
CA LEU A 383 5.72 -56.44 62.06
C LEU A 383 5.36 -56.06 63.50
N GLU A 384 4.74 -54.90 63.71
CA GLU A 384 4.25 -54.45 65.02
C GLU A 384 3.21 -55.40 65.62
N GLU A 385 2.24 -55.86 64.82
CA GLU A 385 1.26 -56.86 65.22
C GLU A 385 1.92 -58.20 65.60
N LYS A 386 2.93 -58.66 64.84
CA LYS A 386 3.71 -59.87 65.16
C LYS A 386 4.50 -59.72 66.46
N ILE A 387 5.14 -58.57 66.68
CA ILE A 387 5.88 -58.28 67.91
C ILE A 387 4.94 -58.31 69.11
N ASN A 388 3.78 -57.65 69.02
CA ASN A 388 2.81 -57.60 70.11
C ASN A 388 2.30 -59.00 70.49
N LYS A 389 2.01 -59.84 69.49
CA LYS A 389 1.61 -61.24 69.71
C LYS A 389 2.72 -62.06 70.40
N LEU A 390 3.97 -61.93 69.96
CA LEU A 390 5.10 -62.62 70.59
C LEU A 390 5.40 -62.11 72.00
N ILE A 391 5.18 -60.82 72.28
CA ILE A 391 5.30 -60.24 73.63
C ILE A 391 4.24 -60.83 74.56
N GLU A 392 2.99 -60.97 74.12
CA GLU A 392 1.94 -61.64 74.89
C GLU A 392 2.30 -63.11 75.18
N GLU A 393 2.79 -63.84 74.19
CA GLU A 393 3.22 -65.24 74.33
C GLU A 393 4.46 -65.42 75.24
N THR A 394 5.22 -64.36 75.51
CA THR A 394 6.44 -64.41 76.35
C THR A 394 6.27 -63.75 77.72
N LYS A 395 5.06 -63.31 78.06
CA LYS A 395 4.73 -62.62 79.32
C LYS A 395 5.06 -63.46 80.56
N GLU A 396 4.82 -64.76 80.48
CA GLU A 396 5.10 -65.75 81.54
C GLU A 396 6.59 -66.07 81.72
N TYR A 397 7.48 -65.65 80.80
CA TYR A 397 8.90 -66.01 80.85
C TYR A 397 9.56 -65.57 82.15
N LYS A 398 9.27 -64.36 82.65
CA LYS A 398 9.84 -63.85 83.90
C LYS A 398 9.37 -64.67 85.11
N GLU A 399 8.10 -65.04 85.12
CA GLU A 399 7.48 -65.80 86.21
C GLU A 399 7.99 -67.24 86.23
N LYS A 400 7.98 -67.92 85.08
CA LYS A 400 8.48 -69.31 84.94
C LYS A 400 9.98 -69.43 85.19
N ASN A 401 10.78 -68.44 84.77
CA ASN A 401 12.22 -68.44 85.04
C ASN A 401 12.51 -68.21 86.55
N SER A 402 11.70 -67.40 87.24
CA SER A 402 11.80 -67.27 88.71
C SER A 402 11.33 -68.52 89.44
N GLU A 403 10.30 -69.20 88.91
CA GLU A 403 9.83 -70.47 89.45
C GLU A 403 10.86 -71.59 89.27
N TYR A 404 11.52 -71.68 88.11
CA TYR A 404 12.63 -72.62 87.86
C TYR A 404 13.76 -72.45 88.86
N GLU A 405 14.25 -71.23 89.09
CA GLU A 405 15.33 -70.96 90.07
C GLU A 405 14.92 -71.37 91.49
N LYS A 406 13.68 -71.09 91.90
CA LYS A 406 13.16 -71.51 93.22
C LYS A 406 13.02 -73.02 93.36
N VAL A 407 12.60 -73.70 92.30
CA VAL A 407 12.40 -75.16 92.28
C VAL A 407 13.74 -75.89 92.23
N LYS A 408 14.71 -75.37 91.47
CA LYS A 408 16.09 -75.89 91.38
C LYS A 408 16.81 -75.85 92.72
N ASN A 409 16.78 -74.71 93.40
CA ASN A 409 17.39 -74.58 94.74
C ASN A 409 16.76 -75.54 95.75
N LYS A 410 15.43 -75.75 95.69
CA LYS A 410 14.73 -76.73 96.56
C LYS A 410 15.03 -78.20 96.22
N LYS A 411 15.30 -78.51 94.95
CA LYS A 411 15.66 -79.87 94.50
C LYS A 411 17.06 -80.26 95.00
N ASP A 412 18.01 -79.33 94.97
CA ASP A 412 19.39 -79.60 95.39
C ASP A 412 19.52 -79.75 96.93
N GLU A 413 18.63 -79.12 97.71
CA GLU A 413 18.53 -79.32 99.18
C GLU A 413 17.95 -80.71 99.59
N LEU A 414 17.32 -81.45 98.67
CA LEU A 414 16.56 -82.68 98.95
C LEU A 414 17.20 -83.96 98.36
N GLU A 415 18.43 -83.87 97.85
CA GLU A 415 19.13 -84.97 97.17
C GLU A 415 19.69 -86.04 98.14
N GLU A 416 19.98 -85.65 99.38
CA GLU A 416 20.51 -86.54 100.44
C GLU A 416 19.44 -87.45 101.10
N PRO A 417 18.21 -86.97 101.42
CA PRO A 417 17.12 -87.81 101.92
C PRO A 417 16.52 -88.77 100.87
N TYR A 418 16.70 -88.46 99.57
CA TYR A 418 16.15 -89.22 98.43
C TYR A 418 16.72 -90.65 98.33
N GLN A 419 17.98 -90.87 98.71
CA GLN A 419 18.55 -92.23 98.73
C GLN A 419 17.98 -93.13 99.84
N GLN A 420 17.44 -92.54 100.92
CA GLN A 420 16.95 -93.28 102.08
C GLN A 420 15.47 -93.72 101.97
N TYR A 421 14.74 -93.26 100.95
CA TYR A 421 13.30 -93.55 100.80
C TYR A 421 12.96 -94.54 99.66
N ILE A 422 13.87 -94.77 98.70
CA ILE A 422 13.66 -95.67 97.55
C ILE A 422 13.36 -97.13 97.95
N GLU A 423 13.63 -97.53 99.19
CA GLU A 423 13.41 -98.91 99.63
C GLU A 423 11.96 -99.27 99.89
N ASN A 424 11.07 -98.33 100.22
CA ASN A 424 9.69 -98.68 100.57
C ASN A 424 8.74 -97.50 100.33
N LEU A 425 7.91 -97.58 99.29
CA LEU A 425 6.44 -97.58 99.43
C LEU A 425 5.81 -97.55 98.03
N ARG A 426 5.61 -98.76 97.50
CA ARG A 426 4.58 -99.00 96.48
C ARG A 426 3.23 -99.02 97.19
N GLU A 427 2.26 -98.42 96.52
CA GLU A 427 0.80 -98.52 96.70
C GLU A 427 0.12 -97.37 97.45
N SER A 428 -0.49 -96.47 96.66
CA SER A 428 -1.92 -96.11 96.75
C SER A 428 -2.13 -94.73 96.09
N LYS A 429 -2.23 -94.60 94.76
CA LYS A 429 -3.53 -94.53 94.02
C LYS A 429 -4.64 -93.84 94.83
N LYS A 430 -5.44 -92.90 94.36
CA LYS A 430 -5.81 -92.38 93.02
C LYS A 430 -6.87 -91.29 93.34
N VAL A 431 -6.79 -90.07 92.78
CA VAL A 431 -7.41 -89.61 91.52
C VAL A 431 -8.79 -88.94 91.71
N GLU A 432 -9.02 -87.96 90.83
CA GLU A 432 -10.31 -87.34 90.46
C GLU A 432 -10.85 -86.41 91.56
N GLU A 433 -11.12 -85.14 91.28
CA GLU A 433 -12.15 -84.66 90.37
C GLU A 433 -11.86 -83.18 90.06
N LEU A 434 -11.63 -82.76 88.80
CA LEU A 434 -12.64 -82.46 87.77
C LEU A 434 -13.70 -81.43 88.16
N LYS A 435 -13.87 -80.47 87.24
CA LYS A 435 -15.07 -79.64 86.98
C LYS A 435 -15.24 -78.39 87.85
N GLU A 436 -14.95 -77.23 87.27
CA GLU A 436 -15.92 -76.11 87.17
C GLU A 436 -15.29 -74.91 86.41
N LYS A 437 -14.94 -75.15 85.15
CA LYS A 437 -15.15 -74.13 84.12
C LYS A 437 -16.56 -74.34 83.57
N ILE A 438 -17.22 -73.25 83.19
CA ILE A 438 -18.51 -73.15 82.45
C ILE A 438 -19.71 -72.75 83.31
N LYS A 439 -19.67 -71.51 83.84
CA LYS A 439 -20.85 -70.64 84.00
C LYS A 439 -20.42 -69.20 83.65
N GLU A 440 -20.41 -68.86 82.37
CA GLU A 440 -21.53 -68.13 81.74
C GLU A 440 -21.56 -66.67 82.25
N GLN A 441 -21.01 -65.66 81.59
CA GLN A 441 -20.92 -65.41 80.13
C GLN A 441 -22.25 -65.66 79.37
N LYS A 442 -23.38 -65.41 80.03
CA LYS A 442 -24.74 -65.37 79.43
C LYS A 442 -25.57 -64.14 79.85
N SER A 443 -24.96 -62.99 80.21
CA SER A 443 -25.70 -61.83 80.72
C SER A 443 -25.70 -60.56 79.86
N GLU A 444 -25.09 -60.53 78.68
CA GLU A 444 -24.98 -59.27 77.90
C GLU A 444 -25.89 -59.13 76.66
N PHE A 445 -26.64 -60.17 76.26
CA PHE A 445 -27.41 -60.10 75.00
C PHE A 445 -28.86 -59.56 75.14
N LYS A 446 -29.29 -59.12 76.32
CA LYS A 446 -30.71 -58.79 76.59
C LYS A 446 -31.08 -57.30 76.58
N LYS A 447 -30.13 -56.37 76.40
CA LYS A 447 -30.38 -54.92 76.57
C LYS A 447 -30.57 -54.10 75.28
N ILE A 448 -30.33 -54.66 74.10
CA ILE A 448 -30.32 -53.86 72.85
C ILE A 448 -31.65 -53.98 72.05
N GLY A 449 -32.61 -54.78 72.51
CA GLY A 449 -33.88 -54.99 71.81
C GLY A 449 -35.00 -53.96 72.07
N GLU A 450 -34.88 -53.11 73.09
CA GLU A 450 -36.00 -52.26 73.55
C GLU A 450 -36.02 -50.84 72.95
N GLU A 451 -34.95 -50.38 72.28
CA GLU A 451 -34.86 -49.02 71.72
C GLU A 451 -35.46 -48.85 70.31
N ILE A 452 -35.68 -49.94 69.56
CA ILE A 452 -36.12 -49.88 68.15
C ILE A 452 -37.64 -49.67 68.01
N LEU A 453 -38.44 -49.91 69.05
CA LEU A 453 -39.91 -49.82 68.99
C LEU A 453 -40.46 -48.40 69.20
N LYS A 454 -39.72 -47.51 69.90
CA LYS A 454 -40.20 -46.15 70.19
C LYS A 454 -40.18 -45.21 68.98
N LEU A 455 -39.25 -45.41 68.05
CA LEU A 455 -39.08 -44.52 66.87
C LEU A 455 -40.09 -44.78 65.74
N LYS A 456 -40.87 -45.87 65.79
CA LYS A 456 -41.87 -46.20 64.76
C LYS A 456 -43.24 -45.55 64.98
N ASP A 457 -43.59 -45.18 66.22
CA ASP A 457 -44.92 -44.61 66.53
C ASP A 457 -45.00 -43.08 66.32
N GLU A 458 -43.86 -42.37 66.29
CA GLU A 458 -43.85 -40.92 66.04
C GLU A 458 -44.11 -40.56 64.57
N ASN A 459 -43.78 -41.46 63.63
CA ASN A 459 -43.90 -41.19 62.19
C ASN A 459 -45.34 -41.28 61.64
N LYS A 460 -46.28 -41.89 62.38
CA LYS A 460 -47.68 -42.09 61.94
C LYS A 460 -48.61 -40.90 62.19
N LYS A 461 -48.20 -39.89 62.97
CA LYS A 461 -49.08 -38.77 63.34
C LYS A 461 -49.04 -37.56 62.38
N LEU A 462 -48.12 -37.54 61.41
CA LEU A 462 -47.88 -36.37 60.54
C LEU A 462 -48.55 -36.42 59.15
N GLU A 463 -49.19 -37.53 58.76
CA GLU A 463 -49.75 -37.72 57.39
C GLU A 463 -51.15 -37.11 57.15
N GLY A 464 -51.79 -36.47 58.14
CA GLY A 464 -53.22 -36.10 58.05
C GLY A 464 -53.60 -34.68 57.60
N LYS A 465 -52.67 -33.82 57.17
CA LYS A 465 -52.95 -32.39 56.87
C LYS A 465 -52.47 -31.87 55.50
N TYR A 466 -52.04 -32.76 54.61
CA TYR A 466 -51.46 -32.37 53.32
C TYR A 466 -52.45 -32.61 52.17
N ASN A 467 -52.80 -31.57 51.42
CA ASN A 467 -53.71 -31.63 50.26
C ASN A 467 -52.90 -31.45 48.97
N GLU A 468 -52.50 -32.56 48.34
CA GLU A 468 -51.62 -32.61 47.16
C GLU A 468 -52.20 -31.89 45.92
N GLU A 469 -53.53 -31.83 45.78
CA GLU A 469 -54.17 -31.33 44.55
C GLU A 469 -54.09 -29.80 44.40
N GLU A 470 -54.18 -29.04 45.49
CA GLU A 470 -54.04 -27.57 45.46
C GLU A 470 -52.58 -27.13 45.21
N GLU A 471 -51.61 -27.85 45.78
CA GLU A 471 -50.18 -27.55 45.60
C GLU A 471 -49.74 -27.79 44.16
N ILE A 472 -50.24 -28.84 43.50
CA ILE A 472 -49.92 -29.14 42.10
C ILE A 472 -50.51 -28.09 41.15
N LYS A 473 -51.71 -27.56 41.45
CA LYS A 473 -52.33 -26.49 40.64
C LYS A 473 -51.57 -25.17 40.76
N ILE A 474 -51.25 -24.75 41.98
CA ILE A 474 -50.51 -23.50 42.24
C ILE A 474 -49.10 -23.59 41.65
N LYS A 475 -48.41 -24.73 41.77
CA LYS A 475 -47.09 -24.94 41.12
C LYS A 475 -47.16 -24.87 39.60
N LYS A 476 -48.21 -25.40 38.96
CA LYS A 476 -48.38 -25.31 37.50
C LYS A 476 -48.67 -23.88 37.02
N GLU A 477 -49.43 -23.10 37.78
CA GLU A 477 -49.66 -21.68 37.46
C GLU A 477 -48.42 -20.83 37.71
N LEU A 478 -47.65 -21.12 38.76
CA LEU A 478 -46.37 -20.47 39.05
C LEU A 478 -45.37 -20.67 37.91
N VAL A 479 -45.20 -21.90 37.42
CA VAL A 479 -44.27 -22.21 36.31
C VAL A 479 -44.68 -21.44 35.04
N LYS A 480 -45.97 -21.39 34.70
CA LYS A 480 -46.44 -20.65 33.52
C LYS A 480 -46.23 -19.13 33.63
N LEU A 481 -46.40 -18.57 34.83
CA LEU A 481 -46.15 -17.16 35.08
C LEU A 481 -44.65 -16.83 35.08
N GLU A 482 -43.80 -17.75 35.55
CA GLU A 482 -42.35 -17.63 35.50
C GLU A 482 -41.82 -17.71 34.06
N GLU A 483 -42.35 -18.60 33.24
CA GLU A 483 -42.04 -18.69 31.80
C GLU A 483 -42.39 -17.37 31.10
N LYS A 484 -43.61 -16.86 31.28
CA LYS A 484 -44.02 -15.56 30.69
C LYS A 484 -43.19 -14.39 31.19
N ARG A 485 -42.83 -14.36 32.48
CA ARG A 485 -41.97 -13.31 33.04
C ARG A 485 -40.59 -13.34 32.39
N ASN A 486 -40.03 -14.53 32.18
CA ASN A 486 -38.70 -14.68 31.58
C ASN A 486 -38.71 -14.29 30.10
N GLU A 487 -39.75 -14.66 29.34
CA GLU A 487 -39.93 -14.20 27.95
C GLU A 487 -40.00 -12.66 27.86
N MET A 488 -40.80 -12.02 28.72
CA MET A 488 -40.90 -10.56 28.73
C MET A 488 -39.59 -9.87 29.15
N LEU A 489 -38.81 -10.47 30.06
CA LEU A 489 -37.49 -9.95 30.45
C LEU A 489 -36.47 -10.06 29.31
N GLU A 490 -36.54 -11.14 28.52
CA GLU A 490 -35.68 -11.34 27.36
C GLU A 490 -35.99 -10.32 26.25
N GLU A 491 -37.27 -10.11 25.94
CA GLU A 491 -37.70 -9.07 24.99
C GLU A 491 -37.28 -7.66 25.43
N LEU A 492 -37.42 -7.36 26.73
CA LEU A 492 -37.06 -6.06 27.30
C LEU A 492 -35.54 -5.83 27.26
N GLY A 493 -34.74 -6.89 27.48
CA GLY A 493 -33.29 -6.87 27.28
C GLY A 493 -32.88 -6.58 25.84
N ILE A 494 -33.51 -7.24 24.87
CA ILE A 494 -33.26 -7.02 23.43
C ILE A 494 -33.63 -5.60 23.02
N LEU A 495 -34.78 -5.08 23.47
CA LEU A 495 -35.21 -3.71 23.19
C LEU A 495 -34.28 -2.68 23.83
N SER A 496 -33.83 -2.90 25.06
CA SER A 496 -32.85 -2.02 25.73
C SER A 496 -31.53 -1.95 24.94
N GLN A 497 -31.01 -3.08 24.48
CA GLN A 497 -29.81 -3.10 23.64
C GLN A 497 -30.00 -2.36 22.31
N LYS A 498 -31.18 -2.49 21.68
CA LYS A 498 -31.51 -1.73 20.46
C LYS A 498 -31.57 -0.22 20.71
N VAL A 499 -32.08 0.21 21.88
CA VAL A 499 -32.10 1.63 22.25
C VAL A 499 -30.69 2.16 22.49
N ASP A 500 -29.84 1.42 23.19
CA ASP A 500 -28.47 1.84 23.49
C ASP A 500 -27.59 1.91 22.23
N THR A 501 -27.73 0.93 21.33
CA THR A 501 -27.05 0.97 20.02
C THR A 501 -27.48 2.18 19.21
N LYS A 502 -28.78 2.50 19.15
CA LYS A 502 -29.29 3.69 18.44
C LYS A 502 -28.82 5.01 19.08
N LYS A 503 -28.71 5.07 20.41
CA LYS A 503 -28.13 6.25 21.10
C LYS A 503 -26.66 6.46 20.76
N ARG A 504 -25.85 5.39 20.74
CA ARG A 504 -24.43 5.48 20.33
C ARG A 504 -24.28 5.90 18.87
N GLU A 505 -25.15 5.42 17.98
CA GLU A 505 -25.18 5.87 16.58
C GLU A 505 -25.49 7.37 16.48
N LEU A 506 -26.47 7.86 17.26
CA LEU A 506 -26.84 9.27 17.29
C LEU A 506 -25.69 10.17 17.78
N GLU A 507 -24.97 9.77 18.82
CA GLU A 507 -23.79 10.50 19.31
C GLU A 507 -22.68 10.55 18.24
N ARG A 508 -22.45 9.42 17.55
CA ARG A 508 -21.48 9.37 16.45
C ARG A 508 -21.87 10.30 15.31
N TYR A 509 -23.17 10.41 14.98
CA TYR A 509 -23.63 11.33 13.95
C TYR A 509 -23.49 12.80 14.36
N LYS A 510 -23.71 13.15 15.64
CA LYS A 510 -23.47 14.50 16.14
C LYS A 510 -22.01 14.93 16.02
N LEU A 511 -21.07 14.05 16.38
CA LEU A 511 -19.63 14.32 16.23
C LEU A 511 -19.25 14.57 14.76
N LYS A 512 -19.78 13.75 13.84
CA LYS A 512 -19.57 13.95 12.40
C LYS A 512 -20.15 15.27 11.89
N GLU A 513 -21.28 15.71 12.43
CA GLU A 513 -21.88 17.00 12.06
C GLU A 513 -20.96 18.18 12.46
N GLU A 514 -20.31 18.10 13.62
CA GLU A 514 -19.32 19.09 14.07
C GLU A 514 -18.06 19.09 13.19
N GLU A 515 -17.54 17.92 12.84
CA GLU A 515 -16.42 17.79 11.90
C GLU A 515 -16.75 18.42 10.54
N ILE A 516 -17.94 18.17 10.00
CA ILE A 516 -18.39 18.76 8.73
C ILE A 516 -18.41 20.29 8.81
N LYS A 517 -18.84 20.87 9.95
CA LYS A 517 -18.82 22.33 10.16
C LYS A 517 -17.39 22.89 10.16
N LEU A 518 -16.44 22.17 10.75
CA LEU A 518 -15.02 22.56 10.75
C LEU A 518 -14.42 22.47 9.34
N PHE A 519 -14.67 21.39 8.60
CA PHE A 519 -14.19 21.23 7.23
C PHE A 519 -14.74 22.31 6.29
N LYS A 520 -16.02 22.67 6.41
CA LYS A 520 -16.60 23.79 5.63
C LYS A 520 -15.90 25.12 5.88
N LYS A 521 -15.51 25.42 7.13
CA LYS A 521 -14.73 26.62 7.45
C LYS A 521 -13.32 26.57 6.85
N ALA A 522 -12.70 25.39 6.84
CA ALA A 522 -11.37 25.20 6.25
C ALA A 522 -11.39 25.39 4.73
N ILE A 523 -12.37 24.81 4.04
CA ILE A 523 -12.57 24.96 2.59
C ILE A 523 -12.69 26.43 2.22
N LYS A 524 -13.56 27.19 2.91
CA LYS A 524 -13.74 28.62 2.65
C LYS A 524 -12.43 29.42 2.75
N ARG A 525 -11.59 29.11 3.74
CA ARG A 525 -10.27 29.76 3.91
C ARG A 525 -9.30 29.40 2.78
N LEU A 526 -9.35 28.17 2.27
CA LEU A 526 -8.48 27.73 1.18
C LEU A 526 -8.88 28.38 -0.14
N GLU A 527 -10.18 28.51 -0.42
CA GLU A 527 -10.70 29.21 -1.60
C GLU A 527 -10.25 30.69 -1.62
N GLU A 528 -10.32 31.37 -0.48
CA GLU A 528 -9.83 32.76 -0.37
C GLU A 528 -8.32 32.87 -0.65
N LYS A 529 -7.52 31.92 -0.15
CA LYS A 529 -6.08 31.88 -0.42
C LYS A 529 -5.76 31.61 -1.88
N LEU A 530 -6.49 30.70 -2.52
CA LEU A 530 -6.32 30.37 -3.94
C LEU A 530 -6.56 31.61 -4.80
N LYS A 531 -7.68 32.30 -4.56
CA LYS A 531 -8.04 33.53 -5.28
C LYS A 531 -6.96 34.61 -5.17
N ILE A 532 -6.39 34.80 -3.98
CA ILE A 532 -5.28 35.74 -3.79
C ILE A 532 -4.05 35.28 -4.58
N THR A 533 -3.73 33.99 -4.55
CA THR A 533 -2.55 33.43 -5.23
C THR A 533 -2.65 33.59 -6.76
N GLU A 534 -3.81 33.37 -7.34
CA GLU A 534 -4.06 33.58 -8.77
C GLU A 534 -3.92 35.05 -9.18
N LEU A 535 -4.42 35.96 -8.33
CA LEU A 535 -4.22 37.39 -8.53
C LEU A 535 -2.74 37.78 -8.50
N PHE A 536 -1.97 37.23 -7.55
CA PHE A 536 -0.52 37.46 -7.50
C PHE A 536 0.18 36.90 -8.74
N ARG A 537 -0.14 35.66 -9.14
CA ARG A 537 0.51 35.00 -10.28
C ARG A 537 0.25 35.73 -11.60
N SER A 538 -0.98 36.16 -11.82
CA SER A 538 -1.33 36.94 -13.02
C SER A 538 -0.60 38.29 -13.06
N LYS A 539 -0.51 38.99 -11.93
CA LYS A 539 0.25 40.25 -11.83
C LYS A 539 1.75 40.05 -12.05
N ILE A 540 2.36 39.03 -11.45
CA ILE A 540 3.80 38.74 -11.63
C ILE A 540 4.11 38.42 -13.11
N ASN A 541 3.27 37.63 -13.76
CA ASN A 541 3.45 37.31 -15.19
C ASN A 541 3.38 38.56 -16.08
N TYR A 542 2.48 39.49 -15.77
CA TYR A 542 2.41 40.78 -16.46
C TYR A 542 3.65 41.64 -16.18
N MET A 543 4.05 41.73 -14.91
CA MET A 543 5.22 42.51 -14.48
C MET A 543 6.53 42.00 -15.10
N GLY A 544 6.71 40.69 -15.26
CA GLY A 544 7.93 40.13 -15.83
C GLY A 544 8.23 40.65 -17.24
N LYS A 545 7.18 40.88 -18.05
CA LYS A 545 7.33 41.47 -19.38
C LYS A 545 7.73 42.95 -19.30
N GLU A 546 7.06 43.74 -18.48
CA GLU A 546 7.37 45.16 -18.31
C GLU A 546 8.79 45.38 -17.75
N VAL A 547 9.23 44.53 -16.82
CA VAL A 547 10.60 44.56 -16.29
C VAL A 547 11.61 44.20 -17.38
N ALA A 548 11.33 43.19 -18.20
CA ALA A 548 12.19 42.83 -19.33
C ALA A 548 12.29 43.97 -20.35
N ASP A 549 11.18 44.61 -20.71
CA ASP A 549 11.15 45.75 -21.64
C ASP A 549 11.95 46.95 -21.09
N TYR A 550 11.86 47.20 -19.77
CA TYR A 550 12.68 48.22 -19.11
C TYR A 550 14.19 47.89 -19.14
N MET A 551 14.57 46.66 -18.79
CA MET A 551 15.98 46.24 -18.81
C MET A 551 16.56 46.27 -20.23
N LEU A 552 15.78 45.83 -21.22
CA LEU A 552 16.17 45.92 -22.62
C LEU A 552 16.42 47.36 -23.04
N LYS A 553 15.61 48.31 -22.56
CA LYS A 553 15.82 49.72 -22.87
C LYS A 553 17.16 50.25 -22.35
N GLU A 554 17.58 49.83 -21.16
CA GLU A 554 18.90 50.18 -20.62
C GLU A 554 20.02 49.57 -21.47
N ILE A 555 19.86 48.32 -21.90
CA ILE A 555 20.85 47.64 -22.74
C ILE A 555 20.93 48.26 -24.15
N GLU A 556 19.81 48.71 -24.73
CA GLU A 556 19.78 49.45 -26.01
C GLU A 556 20.62 50.74 -25.94
N ILE A 557 20.52 51.50 -24.85
CA ILE A 557 21.24 52.75 -24.67
C ILE A 557 22.75 52.47 -24.64
N LYS A 558 23.18 51.58 -23.75
CA LYS A 558 24.61 51.24 -23.61
C LYS A 558 25.17 50.56 -24.85
N SER A 559 24.41 49.69 -25.51
CA SER A 559 24.87 49.04 -26.74
C SER A 559 24.99 50.02 -27.90
N THR A 560 24.12 51.03 -27.97
CA THR A 560 24.24 52.12 -28.95
C THR A 560 25.49 52.97 -28.68
N GLU A 561 25.75 53.31 -27.41
CA GLU A 561 26.97 54.04 -27.02
C GLU A 561 28.22 53.27 -27.41
N ASN A 562 28.31 51.99 -27.01
CA ASN A 562 29.42 51.11 -27.37
C ASN A 562 29.59 51.01 -28.91
N PHE A 563 28.50 50.88 -29.66
CA PHE A 563 28.55 50.77 -31.11
C PHE A 563 29.08 52.03 -31.78
N ARG A 564 28.66 53.21 -31.29
CA ARG A 564 29.14 54.51 -31.75
C ARG A 564 30.62 54.70 -31.44
N GLU A 565 31.07 54.27 -30.27
CA GLU A 565 32.47 54.31 -29.88
C GLU A 565 33.34 53.37 -30.72
N ILE A 566 32.84 52.17 -31.04
CA ILE A 566 33.53 51.20 -31.90
C ILE A 566 33.66 51.69 -33.34
N THR A 567 32.56 52.15 -33.93
CA THR A 567 32.48 52.37 -35.38
C THR A 567 32.63 53.83 -35.80
N GLY A 568 32.46 54.78 -34.88
CA GLY A 568 32.35 56.20 -35.18
C GLY A 568 31.08 56.61 -35.93
N ARG A 569 30.14 55.69 -36.17
CA ARG A 569 28.88 55.92 -36.90
C ARG A 569 27.74 56.27 -35.95
N GLY A 570 26.81 57.12 -36.37
CA GLY A 570 25.71 57.64 -35.53
C GLY A 570 24.49 56.72 -35.35
N GLU A 571 24.55 55.48 -35.83
CA GLU A 571 23.44 54.53 -35.84
C GLU A 571 23.08 54.03 -34.44
N GLU A 572 21.89 53.44 -34.31
CA GLU A 572 21.33 52.98 -33.03
C GLU A 572 21.04 51.49 -33.03
N VAL A 573 21.41 50.81 -31.95
CA VAL A 573 21.11 49.40 -31.74
C VAL A 573 19.77 49.28 -31.01
N ILE A 574 18.81 48.59 -31.62
CA ILE A 574 17.44 48.45 -31.10
C ILE A 574 17.13 47.00 -30.83
N TRP A 575 16.44 46.74 -29.73
CA TRP A 575 16.03 45.41 -29.30
C TRP A 575 14.51 45.32 -29.11
N LEU A 576 13.85 44.63 -30.04
CA LEU A 576 12.40 44.46 -30.00
C LEU A 576 12.00 43.19 -29.23
N ASN A 577 11.15 43.35 -28.21
CA ASN A 577 10.58 42.26 -27.43
C ASN A 577 9.04 42.27 -27.52
N THR A 578 8.53 41.88 -28.68
CA THR A 578 7.10 41.87 -28.99
C THR A 578 6.59 40.45 -29.16
N LYS A 579 5.26 40.26 -29.15
CA LYS A 579 4.64 38.93 -29.36
C LYS A 579 4.96 38.29 -30.71
N LYS A 580 5.36 39.08 -31.72
CA LYS A 580 5.71 38.60 -33.07
C LYS A 580 7.21 38.42 -33.25
N GLU A 581 8.02 39.21 -32.55
CA GLU A 581 9.47 39.21 -32.64
C GLU A 581 10.02 39.32 -31.22
N SER A 582 10.50 38.18 -30.70
CA SER A 582 11.01 38.05 -29.34
C SER A 582 12.51 38.29 -29.34
N TYR A 583 12.98 39.32 -28.64
CA TYR A 583 14.40 39.72 -28.55
C TYR A 583 15.10 39.89 -29.92
N ALA A 584 14.42 40.50 -30.90
CA ALA A 584 14.99 40.73 -32.23
C ALA A 584 15.84 42.00 -32.26
N VAL A 585 17.07 41.90 -32.78
CA VAL A 585 18.05 43.00 -32.85
C VAL A 585 18.04 43.67 -34.22
N TYR A 586 18.09 45.01 -34.22
CA TYR A 586 18.14 45.85 -35.40
C TYR A 586 19.20 46.94 -35.26
N LEU A 587 19.77 47.35 -36.38
CA LEU A 587 20.54 48.59 -36.49
C LEU A 587 19.68 49.63 -37.21
N ARG A 588 19.52 50.81 -36.62
CA ARG A 588 18.68 51.90 -37.13
C ARG A 588 19.51 53.12 -37.49
N GLU A 589 19.25 53.66 -38.67
CA GLU A 589 19.71 54.96 -39.13
C GLU A 589 18.49 55.78 -39.57
N GLY A 590 18.11 56.80 -38.78
CA GLY A 590 16.88 57.55 -39.02
C GLY A 590 15.63 56.64 -39.03
N ASP A 591 14.89 56.62 -40.14
CA ASP A 591 13.69 55.78 -40.32
C ASP A 591 13.98 54.37 -40.86
N ASN A 592 15.21 54.14 -41.33
CA ASN A 592 15.61 52.84 -41.87
C ASN A 592 16.11 51.94 -40.76
N LYS A 593 15.61 50.70 -40.72
CA LYS A 593 16.10 49.66 -39.81
C LYS A 593 16.48 48.40 -40.58
N ILE A 594 17.65 47.87 -40.29
CA ILE A 594 18.17 46.65 -40.89
C ILE A 594 18.25 45.58 -39.79
N LYS A 595 17.74 44.38 -40.08
CA LYS A 595 17.83 43.25 -39.14
C LYS A 595 19.29 42.84 -38.97
N PHE A 596 19.68 42.40 -37.77
CA PHE A 596 21.04 41.93 -37.50
C PHE A 596 21.57 40.92 -38.53
N GLU A 597 20.73 39.96 -38.94
CA GLU A 597 21.06 38.93 -39.94
C GLU A 597 21.41 39.48 -41.33
N MET A 598 20.95 40.70 -41.64
CA MET A 598 21.14 41.37 -42.94
C MET A 598 22.30 42.38 -42.94
N LEU A 599 22.98 42.56 -41.80
CA LEU A 599 24.14 43.44 -41.68
C LEU A 599 25.38 42.81 -42.34
N SER A 600 26.35 43.65 -42.73
CA SER A 600 27.66 43.15 -43.17
C SER A 600 28.40 42.45 -42.03
N GLY A 601 29.33 41.55 -42.33
CA GLY A 601 30.04 40.78 -41.30
C GLY A 601 30.77 41.65 -40.27
N GLY A 602 31.33 42.79 -40.67
CA GLY A 602 31.95 43.74 -39.74
C GLY A 602 30.93 44.44 -38.84
N GLU A 603 29.78 44.84 -39.40
CA GLU A 603 28.68 45.44 -38.63
C GLU A 603 28.06 44.44 -37.65
N GLN A 604 27.92 43.18 -38.04
CA GLN A 604 27.46 42.12 -37.14
C GLN A 604 28.38 41.94 -35.94
N VAL A 605 29.70 41.95 -36.17
CA VAL A 605 30.70 41.83 -35.10
C VAL A 605 30.63 43.04 -34.16
N ALA A 606 30.58 44.25 -34.70
CA ALA A 606 30.49 45.48 -33.91
C ALA A 606 29.19 45.54 -33.08
N VAL A 607 28.04 45.21 -33.67
CA VAL A 607 26.75 45.16 -32.95
C VAL A 607 26.77 44.07 -31.87
N ALA A 608 27.26 42.87 -32.19
CA ALA A 608 27.33 41.76 -31.24
C ALA A 608 28.24 42.08 -30.04
N LEU A 609 29.41 42.69 -30.28
CA LEU A 609 30.33 43.10 -29.23
C LEU A 609 29.71 44.19 -28.33
N SER A 610 29.05 45.17 -28.94
CA SER A 610 28.38 46.26 -28.24
C SER A 610 27.27 45.77 -27.31
N ILE A 611 26.44 44.83 -27.79
CA ILE A 611 25.38 44.21 -26.99
C ILE A 611 25.98 43.36 -25.87
N ARG A 612 27.02 42.56 -26.14
CA ARG A 612 27.66 41.73 -25.12
C ARG A 612 28.28 42.56 -24.00
N ALA A 613 28.93 43.67 -24.33
CA ALA A 613 29.48 44.60 -23.34
C ALA A 613 28.37 45.30 -22.53
N ALA A 614 27.29 45.72 -23.19
CA ALA A 614 26.12 46.31 -22.52
C ALA A 614 25.42 45.31 -21.58
N LEU A 615 25.29 44.05 -22.00
CA LEU A 615 24.75 42.96 -21.17
C LEU A 615 25.66 42.69 -19.97
N SER A 616 26.97 42.60 -20.19
CA SER A 616 27.95 42.36 -19.12
C SER A 616 27.87 43.45 -18.06
N SER A 617 27.88 44.73 -18.46
CA SER A 617 27.80 45.86 -17.53
C SER A 617 26.44 46.05 -16.85
N THR A 618 25.35 45.60 -17.48
CA THR A 618 23.98 45.82 -16.95
C THR A 618 23.49 44.65 -16.11
N LEU A 619 23.86 43.42 -16.47
CA LEU A 619 23.36 42.20 -15.81
C LEU A 619 24.38 41.58 -14.85
N SER A 620 25.65 41.96 -14.94
CA SER A 620 26.72 41.42 -14.10
C SER A 620 27.48 42.52 -13.37
N LYS A 621 27.89 42.23 -12.13
CA LYS A 621 28.84 43.06 -11.37
C LYS A 621 30.28 42.56 -11.49
N ALA A 622 30.51 41.53 -12.32
CA ALA A 622 31.80 40.87 -12.39
C ALA A 622 32.90 41.76 -12.97
N ASN A 623 32.55 42.77 -13.79
CA ASN A 623 33.49 43.72 -14.39
C ASN A 623 34.73 43.08 -15.04
N PHE A 624 34.65 41.82 -15.47
CA PHE A 624 35.70 41.15 -16.23
C PHE A 624 35.13 40.40 -17.43
N SER A 625 35.93 40.26 -18.48
CA SER A 625 35.57 39.59 -19.73
C SER A 625 36.69 38.70 -20.25
N ILE A 626 36.32 37.58 -20.87
CA ILE A 626 37.27 36.67 -21.52
C ILE A 626 36.88 36.56 -22.99
N PHE A 627 37.82 36.82 -23.89
CA PHE A 627 37.66 36.66 -25.34
C PHE A 627 38.58 35.54 -25.79
N ASP A 628 37.98 34.46 -26.31
CA ASP A 628 38.71 33.31 -26.82
C ASP A 628 38.74 33.35 -28.35
N GLU A 629 39.94 33.49 -28.91
CA GLU A 629 40.26 33.62 -30.33
C GLU A 629 39.32 34.56 -31.11
N PRO A 630 39.24 35.85 -30.74
CA PRO A 630 38.29 36.79 -31.34
C PRO A 630 38.60 37.10 -32.82
N THR A 631 39.77 36.69 -33.32
CA THR A 631 40.27 36.92 -34.69
C THR A 631 39.91 35.83 -35.69
N ASN A 632 39.29 34.73 -35.26
CA ASN A 632 38.97 33.61 -36.14
C ASN A 632 38.11 34.04 -37.35
N ASN A 633 38.52 33.64 -38.55
CA ASN A 633 37.88 33.97 -39.84
C ASN A 633 37.88 35.45 -40.24
N LEU A 634 38.77 36.27 -39.69
CA LEU A 634 38.96 37.68 -40.07
C LEU A 634 40.26 37.86 -40.88
N ASP A 635 40.22 38.73 -41.90
CA ASP A 635 41.39 39.16 -42.67
C ASP A 635 42.20 40.21 -41.90
N GLU A 636 43.42 40.53 -42.35
CA GLU A 636 44.34 41.43 -41.63
C GLU A 636 43.74 42.82 -41.34
N GLU A 637 42.95 43.37 -42.26
CA GLU A 637 42.28 44.66 -42.07
C GLU A 637 41.18 44.57 -40.99
N ARG A 638 40.36 43.50 -41.01
CA ARG A 638 39.31 43.31 -40.00
C ARG A 638 39.86 42.97 -38.63
N ARG A 639 41.01 42.30 -38.54
CA ARG A 639 41.66 42.00 -37.25
C ARG A 639 42.14 43.28 -36.55
N LYS A 640 42.75 44.20 -37.30
CA LYS A 640 43.11 45.54 -36.79
C LYS A 640 41.87 46.34 -36.36
N SER A 641 40.84 46.37 -37.20
CA SER A 641 39.58 47.05 -36.88
C SER A 641 38.93 46.48 -35.61
N LEU A 642 38.94 45.16 -35.43
CA LEU A 642 38.44 44.51 -34.23
C LEU A 642 39.29 44.83 -32.98
N ALA A 643 40.61 44.91 -33.11
CA ALA A 643 41.50 45.30 -32.01
C ALA A 643 41.23 46.73 -31.54
N ASP A 644 41.08 47.69 -32.47
CA ASP A 644 40.72 49.08 -32.16
C ASP A 644 39.33 49.18 -31.48
N SER A 645 38.39 48.39 -31.99
CA SER A 645 37.02 48.29 -31.46
C SER A 645 37.00 47.74 -30.05
N LEU A 646 37.71 46.63 -29.81
CA LEU A 646 37.82 46.00 -28.49
C LEU A 646 38.52 46.92 -27.51
N ASN A 647 39.63 47.56 -27.88
CA ASN A 647 40.31 48.52 -27.02
C ASN A 647 39.38 49.63 -26.50
N THR A 648 38.43 50.08 -27.32
CA THR A 648 37.47 51.11 -26.93
C THR A 648 36.38 50.56 -26.00
N VAL A 649 35.77 49.43 -26.35
CA VAL A 649 34.69 48.79 -25.56
C VAL A 649 35.18 48.31 -24.20
N LEU A 650 36.42 47.84 -24.13
CA LEU A 650 37.01 47.30 -22.91
C LEU A 650 37.35 48.37 -21.87
N LYS A 651 37.35 49.67 -22.22
CA LYS A 651 37.54 50.76 -21.26
C LYS A 651 36.49 50.77 -20.13
N GLY A 652 35.31 50.21 -20.38
CA GLY A 652 34.24 50.09 -19.39
C GLY A 652 34.33 48.82 -18.51
N ILE A 653 35.33 47.96 -18.72
CA ILE A 653 35.49 46.67 -18.03
C ILE A 653 36.83 46.71 -17.25
N GLU A 654 36.82 46.40 -15.96
CA GLU A 654 38.02 46.48 -15.09
C GLU A 654 39.12 45.51 -15.53
N GLN A 655 38.75 44.31 -15.99
CA GLN A 655 39.72 43.31 -16.43
C GLN A 655 39.25 42.58 -17.69
N SER A 656 40.06 42.60 -18.74
CA SER A 656 39.81 41.81 -19.95
C SER A 656 40.95 40.85 -20.22
N ILE A 657 40.62 39.60 -20.51
CA ILE A 657 41.57 38.56 -20.89
C ILE A 657 41.27 38.19 -22.34
N ILE A 658 42.28 38.27 -23.20
CA ILE A 658 42.17 37.88 -24.61
C ILE A 658 43.14 36.73 -24.84
N VAL A 659 42.59 35.61 -25.28
CA VAL A 659 43.36 34.42 -25.69
C VAL A 659 43.38 34.44 -27.20
N THR A 660 44.55 34.66 -27.80
CA THR A 660 44.69 34.63 -29.26
C THR A 660 46.09 34.24 -29.71
N HIS A 661 46.17 33.62 -30.90
CA HIS A 661 47.41 33.41 -31.63
C HIS A 661 47.81 34.61 -32.54
N ASP A 662 46.98 35.66 -32.59
CA ASP A 662 47.23 36.83 -33.44
C ASP A 662 47.96 37.97 -32.71
N ASP A 663 49.03 38.47 -33.34
CA ASP A 663 49.88 39.52 -32.76
C ASP A 663 49.24 40.93 -32.77
N THR A 664 48.15 41.15 -33.49
CA THR A 664 47.45 42.45 -33.57
C THR A 664 46.93 42.96 -32.22
N PHE A 665 46.65 42.06 -31.28
CA PHE A 665 46.15 42.41 -29.94
C PHE A 665 47.28 42.72 -28.94
N ARG A 666 48.55 42.50 -29.32
CA ARG A 666 49.68 42.78 -28.42
C ARG A 666 49.81 44.26 -28.08
N GLU A 667 49.54 45.15 -29.04
CA GLU A 667 49.70 46.60 -28.86
C GLU A 667 48.69 47.20 -27.86
N MET A 668 47.54 46.56 -27.67
CA MET A 668 46.51 46.99 -26.72
C MET A 668 46.62 46.30 -25.34
N ALA A 669 47.48 45.29 -25.18
CA ALA A 669 47.59 44.54 -23.94
C ALA A 669 48.58 45.19 -22.97
N GLU A 670 48.15 45.44 -21.73
CA GLU A 670 49.04 45.91 -20.66
C GLU A 670 50.00 44.82 -20.16
N ASN A 671 49.51 43.57 -20.13
CA ASN A 671 50.26 42.39 -19.70
C ASN A 671 50.07 41.26 -20.71
N ILE A 672 51.16 40.64 -21.13
CA ILE A 672 51.15 39.54 -22.09
C ILE A 672 51.66 38.28 -21.39
N VAL A 673 50.88 37.20 -21.47
CA VAL A 673 51.25 35.87 -20.97
C VAL A 673 51.46 34.96 -22.18
N GLU A 674 52.72 34.67 -22.51
CA GLU A 674 53.07 33.74 -23.59
C GLU A 674 53.04 32.30 -23.07
N LEU A 675 52.28 31.44 -23.74
CA LEU A 675 52.25 30.00 -23.50
C LEU A 675 53.15 29.35 -24.55
N GLY A 676 54.29 28.78 -24.10
CA GLY A 676 55.35 28.25 -24.96
C GLY A 676 55.09 26.90 -25.60
#